data_AF-A0AAU2C1E0-F1
#
_entry.id   AF-A0AAU2C1E0-F1
#
_cell.length_a   1.000
_cell.length_b   1.000
_cell.length_c   1.000
_cell.angle_alpha   90.00
_cell.angle_beta   90.00
_cell.angle_gamma   90.00
#
_symmetry.space_group_name_H-M   'P 1'
#
loop_
_entity.id
_entity.type
_entity.pdbx_description
1 polymer ?
#
loop_
_entity_poly.entity_id
_entity_poly.type
_entity_poly.pdbx_seq_one_letter_code
_entity_poly.pdbx_strand_id
1 'polypeptide(L)'
;MRFGILGTLDLRTGDGTPVDPGGPRPRALLSLLLLEAGRGVSVERLTDGLYGAEPPSGAGNALQSQISRLRRRLAPHAEIEATPAGYRLAVPPDAVDLHRFERLTGRGRAALAAGDPARAATLLREALALWRGPALPDLPDAHAERTRLDGLRLSAVQDRVEADLLLGSGPDPVPELRGLLTAHPLSERLYGQLMRALHAGGRPAEALTVFEQARRALAEALGADPSPELAALHLELLRGGGSARSSLPVQLTRFVGRESELARIAEALSGARLVTLTGPGGAGKTRLAVEAARARGEAPLLPSPPAARENVCFVELAPLADGARIPYAVLAALGVREGFRTPAGDGAGRLSAVLEDRELLLVLDNCEHLVEDAARLTALLLASCPGVRVLATSRESLGITGEVLVPVPPLPPDPAVRLFLDRARAVRPGFDGHARVAGICAALDGLPLAIELAAARLRTLTPDELADRLDDRFRLLSRGDRSKAPRHRTLRAVVEWSWDLLDEEERELARRFTVFSGGATLDAVETVCGLPCPEDLLASLVEKSLLEAMESPAAAEGRYRMLETIRVFAAEKCAGEPALRDAHARYFLRLAERAEPFLRGRDQLPWLARLDAEHDNLDAAVGLLTATDPAAALRLMATLTWFRRLRGLHGEQLPQARALLAAVGDEPPGEASEEYALCLMNTVAGRGDDPGEAARVTRAGAVMRSLDRPLRLPFTVIVWSLTGGPLRPADEQVRVQVGDEPWGHALLDLGLAYQELYASHAPVAEASFARSLEGFRATGDRWGMANCLDPLALSADGRGDHARALELLDEGLAYGRELEAPEEIADLLRSRATVLLHRGNTEEAAAHFTRSAALARTAGVPDKVAGARRGLGDVARLSGDTDHARVHYESGLELCTATWFSTSETVRLLVGLGRTAAAEGRDETAREWFEQARAPALESFDVLALADLADALASVAPRPERAAELLGAAAGLRGTVVLGDPDVVRTVDDVRARLSPLAYDTAFALGRSRRSATVGGRQGSAGSAGSADRRGTPGGRWEDARRAVDGP
;
A
#
# COMPACT_ATOMS: atom_id res chain seq x y z
N MET A 1 -12.97 -47.87 23.13
CA MET A 1 -11.93 -48.41 22.23
C MET A 1 -11.36 -47.26 21.42
N ARG A 2 -10.09 -47.38 20.99
CA ARG A 2 -9.45 -46.52 20.00
C ARG A 2 -9.01 -47.38 18.82
N PHE A 3 -9.20 -46.87 17.61
CA PHE A 3 -8.92 -47.55 16.37
C PHE A 3 -7.95 -46.71 15.54
N GLY A 4 -6.96 -47.39 14.98
CA GLY A 4 -5.90 -46.76 14.23
C GLY A 4 -5.80 -47.31 12.83
N ILE A 5 -6.12 -46.53 11.79
CA ILE A 5 -6.05 -46.93 10.37
C ILE A 5 -5.14 -46.03 9.52
N LEU A 6 -4.55 -44.98 10.11
CA LEU A 6 -3.50 -44.15 9.52
C LEU A 6 -2.10 -44.77 9.74
N GLY A 7 -1.97 -46.03 9.35
CA GLY A 7 -0.83 -46.90 9.63
C GLY A 7 -1.31 -48.35 9.76
N THR A 8 -0.44 -49.27 10.20
CA THR A 8 -0.84 -50.64 10.52
C THR A 8 -2.02 -50.64 11.49
N LEU A 9 -3.08 -51.41 11.19
CA LEU A 9 -4.30 -51.44 11.98
C LEU A 9 -3.99 -51.73 13.45
N ASP A 10 -4.26 -50.74 14.31
CA ASP A 10 -4.05 -50.77 15.77
C ASP A 10 -5.41 -50.67 16.47
N LEU A 11 -5.70 -51.61 17.37
CA LEU A 11 -6.92 -51.61 18.18
C LEU A 11 -6.53 -51.61 19.64
N ARG A 12 -7.06 -50.65 20.39
CA ARG A 12 -6.82 -50.57 21.83
C ARG A 12 -8.12 -50.40 22.60
N THR A 13 -8.24 -51.11 23.71
CA THR A 13 -9.33 -50.93 24.68
C THR A 13 -9.17 -49.59 25.42
N GLY A 14 -10.16 -49.23 26.26
CA GLY A 14 -10.15 -47.93 26.98
C GLY A 14 -8.97 -47.75 27.95
N ASP A 15 -8.44 -48.86 28.46
CA ASP A 15 -7.24 -48.99 29.31
C ASP A 15 -5.93 -49.13 28.51
N GLY A 16 -6.00 -49.13 27.16
CA GLY A 16 -4.82 -49.15 26.30
C GLY A 16 -4.31 -50.53 25.88
N THR A 17 -4.97 -51.61 26.33
CA THR A 17 -4.61 -53.00 25.98
C THR A 17 -4.86 -53.28 24.49
N PRO A 18 -3.90 -53.88 23.77
CA PRO A 18 -4.06 -54.19 22.34
C PRO A 18 -5.04 -55.34 22.11
N VAL A 19 -5.84 -55.25 21.06
CA VAL A 19 -6.82 -56.28 20.65
C VAL A 19 -6.43 -56.86 19.30
N ASP A 20 -6.45 -58.19 19.15
CA ASP A 20 -6.16 -58.86 17.87
C ASP A 20 -7.36 -58.79 16.90
N PRO A 21 -7.28 -58.01 15.80
CA PRO A 21 -8.35 -57.97 14.79
C PRO A 21 -8.45 -59.25 13.97
N GLY A 22 -7.41 -60.10 13.97
CA GLY A 22 -7.37 -61.39 13.29
C GLY A 22 -6.61 -61.40 11.98
N GLY A 23 -6.96 -62.37 11.12
CA GLY A 23 -6.31 -62.53 9.82
C GLY A 23 -6.65 -61.41 8.82
N PRO A 24 -6.10 -61.47 7.59
CA PRO A 24 -6.22 -60.39 6.60
C PRO A 24 -7.66 -59.97 6.29
N ARG A 25 -8.59 -60.94 6.18
CA ARG A 25 -10.00 -60.67 5.84
C ARG A 25 -10.77 -59.93 6.96
N PRO A 26 -10.73 -60.38 8.23
CA PRO A 26 -11.28 -59.58 9.33
C PRO A 26 -10.69 -58.17 9.46
N ARG A 27 -9.38 -58.01 9.20
CA ARG A 27 -8.70 -56.70 9.22
C ARG A 27 -9.19 -55.78 8.11
N ALA A 28 -9.29 -56.27 6.88
CA ALA A 28 -9.86 -55.54 5.75
C ALA A 28 -11.31 -55.13 6.00
N LEU A 29 -12.15 -56.06 6.48
CA LEU A 29 -13.56 -55.79 6.80
C LEU A 29 -13.69 -54.69 7.88
N LEU A 30 -12.87 -54.76 8.92
CA LEU A 30 -12.87 -53.75 9.97
C LEU A 30 -12.42 -52.38 9.45
N SER A 31 -11.36 -52.33 8.64
CA SER A 31 -10.90 -51.08 8.01
C SER A 31 -11.99 -50.42 7.15
N LEU A 32 -12.75 -51.20 6.37
CA LEU A 32 -13.88 -50.69 5.57
C LEU A 32 -14.99 -50.09 6.44
N LEU A 33 -15.29 -50.69 7.59
CA LEU A 33 -16.28 -50.17 8.55
C LEU A 33 -15.76 -48.93 9.30
N LEU A 34 -14.45 -48.84 9.55
CA LEU A 34 -13.83 -47.70 10.22
C LEU A 34 -13.72 -46.46 9.33
N LEU A 35 -13.60 -46.64 8.01
CA LEU A 35 -13.70 -45.53 7.03
C LEU A 35 -15.03 -44.78 7.17
N GLU A 36 -16.11 -45.48 7.52
CA GLU A 36 -17.46 -44.93 7.68
C GLU A 36 -17.96 -45.09 9.13
N ALA A 37 -17.09 -44.83 10.11
CA ALA A 37 -17.39 -45.03 11.53
C ALA A 37 -18.72 -44.37 11.95
N GLY A 38 -19.62 -45.15 12.56
CA GLY A 38 -20.95 -44.69 12.95
C GLY A 38 -21.97 -44.56 11.80
N ARG A 39 -21.61 -44.91 10.56
CA ARG A 39 -22.50 -44.93 9.39
C ARG A 39 -22.67 -46.36 8.84
N GLY A 40 -23.75 -46.58 8.09
CA GLY A 40 -24.04 -47.88 7.46
C GLY A 40 -23.24 -48.04 6.16
N VAL A 41 -22.56 -49.18 6.00
CA VAL A 41 -21.82 -49.55 4.80
C VAL A 41 -22.56 -50.68 4.08
N SER A 42 -22.84 -50.49 2.79
CA SER A 42 -23.61 -51.46 2.00
C SER A 42 -22.91 -52.81 1.91
N VAL A 43 -23.72 -53.87 1.79
CA VAL A 43 -23.24 -55.24 1.60
C VAL A 43 -22.37 -55.34 0.33
N GLU A 44 -22.77 -54.63 -0.73
CA GLU A 44 -22.01 -54.55 -1.99
C GLU A 44 -20.62 -53.96 -1.75
N ARG A 45 -20.52 -52.77 -1.15
CA ARG A 45 -19.22 -52.11 -0.87
C ARG A 45 -18.31 -52.94 0.03
N LEU A 46 -18.88 -53.61 1.04
CA LEU A 46 -18.11 -54.52 1.90
C LEU A 46 -17.64 -55.76 1.16
N THR A 47 -18.44 -56.29 0.24
CA THR A 47 -18.11 -57.46 -0.57
C THR A 47 -17.01 -57.11 -1.57
N ASP A 48 -17.16 -56.00 -2.29
CA ASP A 48 -16.19 -55.51 -3.27
C ASP A 48 -14.83 -55.23 -2.61
N GLY A 49 -14.82 -54.55 -1.45
CA GLY A 49 -13.59 -54.26 -0.72
C GLY A 49 -12.91 -55.47 -0.08
N LEU A 50 -13.63 -56.60 0.10
CA LEU A 50 -13.09 -57.84 0.68
C LEU A 50 -12.59 -58.84 -0.36
N TYR A 51 -13.24 -58.89 -1.52
CA TYR A 51 -13.03 -59.95 -2.52
C TYR A 51 -12.67 -59.42 -3.92
N GLY A 52 -12.73 -58.10 -4.16
CA GLY A 52 -12.40 -57.51 -5.45
C GLY A 52 -13.33 -57.96 -6.58
N ALA A 53 -12.80 -58.04 -7.80
CA ALA A 53 -13.57 -58.37 -9.01
C ALA A 53 -14.04 -59.85 -9.10
N GLU A 54 -13.54 -60.74 -8.24
CA GLU A 54 -13.86 -62.17 -8.25
C GLU A 54 -14.40 -62.66 -6.88
N PRO A 55 -15.67 -62.32 -6.53
CA PRO A 55 -16.26 -62.78 -5.27
C PRO A 55 -16.59 -64.28 -5.29
N PRO A 56 -16.48 -64.97 -4.13
CA PRO A 56 -16.83 -66.40 -4.03
C PRO A 56 -18.34 -66.63 -4.26
N SER A 57 -18.70 -67.81 -4.77
CA SER A 57 -20.11 -68.23 -4.91
C SER A 57 -20.83 -68.17 -3.56
N GLY A 58 -21.83 -67.31 -3.41
CA GLY A 58 -22.51 -67.05 -2.14
C GLY A 58 -21.85 -65.98 -1.26
N ALA A 59 -21.30 -64.93 -1.87
CA ALA A 59 -20.59 -63.83 -1.22
C ALA A 59 -21.32 -63.21 0.00
N GLY A 60 -22.65 -63.12 -0.02
CA GLY A 60 -23.45 -62.65 1.11
C GLY A 60 -23.29 -63.53 2.37
N ASN A 61 -23.32 -64.86 2.22
CA ASN A 61 -23.12 -65.81 3.33
C ASN A 61 -21.67 -65.77 3.83
N ALA A 62 -20.70 -65.59 2.92
CA ALA A 62 -19.29 -65.44 3.26
C ALA A 62 -19.04 -64.15 4.06
N LEU A 63 -19.66 -63.02 3.67
CA LEU A 63 -19.61 -61.75 4.40
C LEU A 63 -20.24 -61.89 5.80
N GLN A 64 -21.42 -62.50 5.91
CA GLN A 64 -22.08 -62.75 7.20
C GLN A 64 -21.20 -63.57 8.15
N SER A 65 -20.46 -64.56 7.64
CA SER A 65 -19.49 -65.34 8.42
C SER A 65 -18.34 -64.48 8.93
N GLN A 66 -17.79 -63.58 8.11
CA GLN A 66 -16.74 -62.64 8.54
C GLN A 66 -17.26 -61.63 9.57
N ILE A 67 -18.47 -61.09 9.38
CA ILE A 67 -19.13 -60.19 10.35
C ILE A 67 -19.32 -60.88 11.71
N SER A 68 -19.80 -62.14 11.71
CA SER A 68 -19.97 -62.92 12.94
C SER A 68 -18.64 -63.17 13.68
N ARG A 69 -17.55 -63.44 12.93
CA ARG A 69 -16.20 -63.59 13.51
C ARG A 69 -15.68 -62.27 14.08
N LEU A 70 -15.88 -61.17 13.37
CA LEU A 70 -15.44 -59.84 13.80
C LEU A 70 -16.22 -59.37 15.04
N ARG A 71 -17.54 -59.59 15.09
CA ARG A 71 -18.38 -59.32 16.29
C ARG A 71 -17.85 -60.00 17.55
N ARG A 72 -17.48 -61.29 17.45
CA ARG A 72 -16.92 -62.04 18.60
C ARG A 72 -15.58 -61.50 19.08
N ARG A 73 -14.76 -60.97 18.18
CA ARG A 73 -13.43 -60.40 18.51
C ARG A 73 -13.52 -59.01 19.12
N LEU A 74 -14.52 -58.22 18.71
CA LEU A 74 -14.72 -56.86 19.19
C LEU A 74 -15.53 -56.80 20.49
N ALA A 75 -16.32 -57.83 20.81
CA ALA A 75 -17.10 -57.89 22.04
C ALA A 75 -16.20 -58.01 23.28
N PRO A 76 -16.55 -57.36 24.41
CA PRO A 76 -17.71 -56.49 24.64
C PRO A 76 -17.46 -55.01 24.27
N HIS A 77 -16.35 -54.70 23.58
CA HIS A 77 -15.80 -53.35 23.49
C HIS A 77 -16.28 -52.50 22.30
N ALA A 78 -16.75 -53.13 21.22
CA ALA A 78 -17.38 -52.45 20.08
C ALA A 78 -18.43 -53.35 19.41
N GLU A 79 -19.55 -52.74 19.00
CA GLU A 79 -20.70 -53.44 18.42
C GLU A 79 -20.80 -53.20 16.92
N ILE A 80 -21.11 -54.26 16.16
CA ILE A 80 -21.43 -54.16 14.73
C ILE A 80 -22.91 -54.44 14.55
N GLU A 81 -23.67 -53.44 14.12
CA GLU A 81 -25.11 -53.50 13.93
C GLU A 81 -25.46 -53.84 12.47
N ALA A 82 -26.55 -54.58 12.29
CA ALA A 82 -27.17 -54.69 10.97
C ALA A 82 -28.20 -53.56 10.82
N THR A 83 -28.15 -52.85 9.71
CA THR A 83 -28.98 -51.69 9.38
C THR A 83 -29.63 -51.88 8.01
N PRO A 84 -30.69 -51.12 7.66
CA PRO A 84 -31.26 -51.16 6.31
C PRO A 84 -30.25 -50.80 5.22
N ALA A 85 -29.20 -50.04 5.54
CA ALA A 85 -28.12 -49.64 4.64
C ALA A 85 -26.94 -50.64 4.61
N GLY A 86 -27.03 -51.80 5.27
CA GLY A 86 -25.95 -52.78 5.39
C GLY A 86 -25.43 -52.90 6.83
N TYR A 87 -24.11 -52.84 7.06
CA TYR A 87 -23.53 -52.98 8.41
C TYR A 87 -22.90 -51.69 8.90
N ARG A 88 -23.02 -51.41 10.20
CA ARG A 88 -22.41 -50.25 10.85
C ARG A 88 -21.58 -50.69 12.05
N LEU A 89 -20.39 -50.13 12.22
CA LEU A 89 -19.65 -50.19 13.48
C LEU A 89 -20.12 -49.04 14.39
N ALA A 90 -20.73 -49.38 15.52
CA ALA A 90 -21.32 -48.43 16.47
C ALA A 90 -20.24 -47.84 17.39
N VAL A 91 -19.39 -46.98 16.83
CA VAL A 91 -18.33 -46.25 17.53
C VAL A 91 -18.38 -44.77 17.16
N PRO A 92 -18.06 -43.84 18.08
CA PRO A 92 -17.97 -42.43 17.74
C PRO A 92 -16.83 -42.21 16.74
N PRO A 93 -16.98 -41.34 15.72
CA PRO A 93 -15.93 -41.08 14.73
C PRO A 93 -14.58 -40.74 15.38
N ASP A 94 -14.59 -39.97 16.47
CA ASP A 94 -13.40 -39.57 17.25
C ASP A 94 -12.59 -40.73 17.86
N ALA A 95 -13.18 -41.91 17.98
CA ALA A 95 -12.45 -43.10 18.41
C ALA A 95 -11.50 -43.63 17.32
N VAL A 96 -11.64 -43.16 16.08
CA VAL A 96 -10.83 -43.55 14.93
C VAL A 96 -9.87 -42.42 14.58
N ASP A 97 -8.58 -42.74 14.44
CA ASP A 97 -7.54 -41.75 14.14
C ASP A 97 -7.78 -40.99 12.82
N LEU A 98 -8.36 -41.62 11.80
CA LEU A 98 -8.74 -40.98 10.54
C LEU A 98 -9.69 -39.80 10.74
N HIS A 99 -10.85 -40.02 11.36
CA HIS A 99 -11.86 -38.97 11.55
C HIS A 99 -11.37 -37.89 12.49
N ARG A 100 -10.55 -38.27 13.49
CA ARG A 100 -9.89 -37.30 14.36
C ARG A 100 -8.87 -36.44 13.59
N PHE A 101 -8.08 -37.04 12.70
CA PHE A 101 -7.14 -36.35 11.83
C PHE A 101 -7.86 -35.34 10.95
N GLU A 102 -8.90 -35.75 10.20
CA GLU A 102 -9.65 -34.85 9.32
C GLU A 102 -10.23 -33.65 10.07
N ARG A 103 -10.79 -33.89 11.26
CA ARG A 103 -11.32 -32.81 12.11
C ARG A 103 -10.24 -31.88 12.63
N LEU A 104 -9.11 -32.41 13.13
CA LEU A 104 -8.00 -31.59 13.64
C LEU A 104 -7.39 -30.76 12.51
N THR A 105 -7.22 -31.32 11.32
CA THR A 105 -6.76 -30.60 10.13
C THR A 105 -7.74 -29.51 9.72
N GLY A 106 -9.05 -29.79 9.71
CA GLY A 106 -10.08 -28.79 9.43
C GLY A 106 -10.07 -27.62 10.42
N ARG A 107 -9.94 -27.92 11.73
CA ARG A 107 -9.82 -26.89 12.77
C ARG A 107 -8.51 -26.11 12.70
N GLY A 108 -7.41 -26.79 12.38
CA GLY A 108 -6.10 -26.15 12.17
C GLY A 108 -6.13 -25.18 11.00
N ARG A 109 -6.72 -25.59 9.88
CA ARG A 109 -6.92 -24.71 8.71
C ARG A 109 -7.83 -23.53 9.02
N ALA A 110 -8.94 -23.75 9.74
CA ALA A 110 -9.82 -22.67 10.17
C ALA A 110 -9.09 -21.68 11.10
N ALA A 111 -8.24 -22.16 12.02
CA ALA A 111 -7.42 -21.31 12.87
C ALA A 111 -6.39 -20.49 12.09
N LEU A 112 -5.76 -21.08 11.05
CA LEU A 112 -4.90 -20.34 10.12
C LEU A 112 -5.65 -19.23 9.37
N ALA A 113 -6.83 -19.55 8.84
CA ALA A 113 -7.66 -18.58 8.14
C ALA A 113 -8.13 -17.44 9.06
N ALA A 114 -8.34 -17.72 10.35
CA ALA A 114 -8.69 -16.75 11.37
C ALA A 114 -7.48 -15.98 11.95
N GLY A 115 -6.26 -16.20 11.45
CA GLY A 115 -5.06 -15.48 11.89
C GLY A 115 -4.49 -15.94 13.24
N ASP A 116 -4.79 -17.15 13.71
CA ASP A 116 -4.24 -17.75 14.93
C ASP A 116 -3.24 -18.89 14.59
N PRO A 117 -1.99 -18.55 14.19
CA PRO A 117 -1.02 -19.54 13.75
C PRO A 117 -0.51 -20.42 14.92
N ALA A 118 -0.54 -19.93 16.17
CA ALA A 118 -0.12 -20.70 17.35
C ALA A 118 -1.06 -21.89 17.60
N ARG A 119 -2.37 -21.62 17.57
CA ARG A 119 -3.38 -22.67 17.71
C ARG A 119 -3.37 -23.63 16.52
N ALA A 120 -3.22 -23.10 15.31
CA ALA A 120 -3.15 -23.92 14.11
C ALA A 120 -1.95 -24.88 14.13
N ALA A 121 -0.74 -24.39 14.44
CA ALA A 121 0.45 -25.21 14.55
C ALA A 121 0.27 -26.34 15.58
N THR A 122 -0.34 -26.03 16.73
CA THR A 122 -0.64 -27.03 17.77
C THR A 122 -1.59 -28.13 17.25
N LEU A 123 -2.73 -27.73 16.68
CA LEU A 123 -3.73 -28.66 16.16
C LEU A 123 -3.20 -29.51 14.99
N LEU A 124 -2.43 -28.93 14.08
CA LEU A 124 -1.88 -29.61 12.92
C LEU A 124 -0.76 -30.58 13.29
N ARG A 125 0.10 -30.24 14.27
CA ARG A 125 1.08 -31.18 14.83
C ARG A 125 0.38 -32.35 15.52
N GLU A 126 -0.68 -32.10 16.28
CA GLU A 126 -1.51 -33.16 16.88
C GLU A 126 -2.13 -34.07 15.81
N ALA A 127 -2.65 -33.49 14.72
CA ALA A 127 -3.22 -34.26 13.61
C ALA A 127 -2.17 -35.13 12.93
N LEU A 128 -1.02 -34.56 12.59
CA LEU A 128 0.07 -35.27 11.90
C LEU A 128 0.67 -36.39 12.76
N ALA A 129 0.69 -36.23 14.09
CA ALA A 129 1.16 -37.26 15.02
C ALA A 129 0.27 -38.52 15.06
N LEU A 130 -0.95 -38.47 14.50
CA LEU A 130 -1.84 -39.64 14.40
C LEU A 130 -1.36 -40.63 13.34
N TRP A 131 -0.56 -40.19 12.37
CA TRP A 131 0.00 -41.03 11.31
C TRP A 131 1.17 -41.87 11.83
N ARG A 132 1.08 -43.20 11.67
CA ARG A 132 2.08 -44.18 12.09
C ARG A 132 2.75 -44.94 10.93
N GLY A 133 2.33 -44.68 9.70
CA GLY A 133 2.82 -45.35 8.49
C GLY A 133 1.94 -45.04 7.28
N PRO A 134 2.03 -45.82 6.19
CA PRO A 134 1.12 -45.73 5.06
C PRO A 134 -0.34 -45.95 5.50
N ALA A 135 -1.28 -45.18 4.97
CA ALA A 135 -2.69 -45.36 5.29
C ALA A 135 -3.23 -46.68 4.73
N LEU A 136 -4.16 -47.30 5.45
CA LEU A 136 -4.93 -48.46 5.00
C LEU A 136 -4.07 -49.64 4.45
N PRO A 137 -3.03 -50.10 5.15
CA PRO A 137 -2.19 -51.19 4.65
C PRO A 137 -2.97 -52.52 4.52
N ASP A 138 -4.07 -52.66 5.25
CA ASP A 138 -4.96 -53.82 5.21
C ASP A 138 -5.97 -53.79 4.05
N LEU A 139 -5.97 -52.72 3.22
CA LEU A 139 -6.81 -52.57 2.03
C LEU A 139 -5.93 -52.27 0.80
N PRO A 140 -5.25 -53.29 0.23
CA PRO A 140 -4.31 -53.09 -0.87
C PRO A 140 -4.95 -52.56 -2.16
N ASP A 141 -6.26 -52.75 -2.35
CA ASP A 141 -6.99 -52.28 -3.54
C ASP A 141 -7.59 -50.87 -3.38
N ALA A 142 -7.54 -50.27 -2.18
CA ALA A 142 -8.10 -48.96 -1.88
C ALA A 142 -7.19 -47.80 -2.35
N HIS A 143 -6.79 -47.82 -3.62
CA HIS A 143 -5.87 -46.83 -4.21
C HIS A 143 -6.41 -45.41 -4.12
N ALA A 144 -7.66 -45.17 -4.53
CA ALA A 144 -8.28 -43.84 -4.50
C ALA A 144 -8.34 -43.25 -3.08
N GLU A 145 -8.69 -44.08 -2.09
CA GLU A 145 -8.78 -43.65 -0.69
C GLU A 145 -7.41 -43.34 -0.12
N ARG A 146 -6.38 -44.15 -0.39
CA ARG A 146 -5.01 -43.86 0.02
C ARG A 146 -4.49 -42.57 -0.60
N THR A 147 -4.70 -42.37 -1.90
CA THR A 147 -4.34 -41.11 -2.58
C THR A 147 -5.04 -39.90 -1.96
N ARG A 148 -6.33 -40.02 -1.60
CA ARG A 148 -7.07 -38.97 -0.89
C ARG A 148 -6.44 -38.64 0.46
N LEU A 149 -6.11 -39.65 1.24
CA LEU A 149 -5.53 -39.50 2.58
C LEU A 149 -4.10 -38.94 2.53
N ASP A 150 -3.28 -39.40 1.59
CA ASP A 150 -1.93 -38.87 1.38
C ASP A 150 -1.98 -37.40 0.92
N GLY A 151 -2.95 -37.04 0.06
CA GLY A 151 -3.21 -35.65 -0.30
C GLY A 151 -3.61 -34.78 0.90
N LEU A 152 -4.51 -35.26 1.75
CA LEU A 152 -4.89 -34.57 2.99
C LEU A 152 -3.71 -34.41 3.96
N ARG A 153 -2.85 -35.44 4.07
CA ARG A 153 -1.62 -35.38 4.86
C ARG A 153 -0.68 -34.32 4.34
N LEU A 154 -0.44 -34.27 3.03
CA LEU A 154 0.41 -33.26 2.41
C LEU A 154 -0.14 -31.85 2.66
N SER A 155 -1.45 -31.64 2.48
CA SER A 155 -2.08 -30.35 2.80
C SER A 155 -1.93 -29.97 4.27
N ALA A 156 -2.09 -30.92 5.20
CA ALA A 156 -1.89 -30.67 6.62
C ALA A 156 -0.44 -30.28 6.97
N VAL A 157 0.55 -30.89 6.29
CA VAL A 157 1.97 -30.50 6.42
C VAL A 157 2.19 -29.10 5.88
N GLN A 158 1.67 -28.77 4.69
CA GLN A 158 1.77 -27.43 4.11
C GLN A 158 1.11 -26.37 4.99
N ASP A 159 -0.08 -26.64 5.53
CA ASP A 159 -0.77 -25.75 6.47
C ASP A 159 0.06 -25.58 7.75
N ARG A 160 0.69 -26.64 8.28
CA ARG A 160 1.55 -26.56 9.47
C ARG A 160 2.81 -25.73 9.21
N VAL A 161 3.47 -25.93 8.06
CA VAL A 161 4.64 -25.13 7.66
C VAL A 161 4.26 -23.65 7.57
N GLU A 162 3.09 -23.33 7.01
CA GLU A 162 2.61 -21.95 6.95
C GLU A 162 2.45 -21.35 8.35
N ALA A 163 1.83 -22.10 9.27
CA ALA A 163 1.70 -21.67 10.66
C ALA A 163 3.06 -21.44 11.33
N ASP A 164 4.02 -22.34 11.10
CA ASP A 164 5.37 -22.25 11.66
C ASP A 164 6.13 -21.03 11.10
N LEU A 165 5.99 -20.73 9.80
CA LEU A 165 6.58 -19.55 9.17
C LEU A 165 5.98 -18.24 9.73
N LEU A 166 4.65 -18.19 9.91
CA LEU A 166 3.95 -17.05 10.51
C LEU A 166 4.36 -16.80 11.98
N LEU A 167 4.70 -17.86 12.71
CA LEU A 167 5.23 -17.77 14.09
C LEU A 167 6.71 -17.34 14.16
N GLY A 168 7.37 -17.15 13.01
CA GLY A 168 8.77 -16.74 12.97
C GLY A 168 9.78 -17.88 13.16
N SER A 169 9.41 -19.12 12.83
CA SER A 169 10.30 -20.30 12.95
C SER A 169 11.47 -20.32 11.94
N GLY A 170 11.75 -19.20 11.26
CA GLY A 170 12.95 -18.97 10.45
C GLY A 170 13.33 -20.13 9.50
N PRO A 171 14.60 -20.58 9.50
CA PRO A 171 15.10 -21.61 8.59
C PRO A 171 14.76 -23.05 8.99
N ASP A 172 14.06 -23.28 10.12
CA ASP A 172 13.79 -24.61 10.67
C ASP A 172 13.10 -25.59 9.69
N PRO A 173 12.10 -25.20 8.87
CA PRO A 173 11.44 -26.12 7.95
C PRO A 173 12.22 -26.39 6.65
N VAL A 174 13.37 -25.74 6.40
CA VAL A 174 14.12 -25.85 5.13
C VAL A 174 14.50 -27.30 4.76
N PRO A 175 15.05 -28.12 5.68
CA PRO A 175 15.40 -29.52 5.35
C PRO A 175 14.17 -30.36 5.00
N GLU A 176 13.07 -30.18 5.73
CA GLU A 176 11.80 -30.89 5.51
C GLU A 176 11.19 -30.51 4.15
N LEU A 177 11.16 -29.21 3.82
CA LEU A 177 10.65 -28.70 2.55
C LEU A 177 11.44 -29.21 1.34
N ARG A 178 12.77 -29.30 1.44
CA ARG A 178 13.60 -29.91 0.38
C ARG A 178 13.28 -31.40 0.20
N GLY A 179 13.03 -32.13 1.30
CA GLY A 179 12.58 -33.52 1.25
C GLY A 179 11.23 -33.68 0.56
N LEU A 180 10.25 -32.84 0.91
CA LEU A 180 8.91 -32.87 0.31
C LEU A 180 8.93 -32.50 -1.17
N LEU A 181 9.76 -31.55 -1.60
CA LEU A 181 9.92 -31.19 -3.01
C LEU A 181 10.55 -32.30 -3.85
N THR A 182 11.32 -33.21 -3.24
CA THR A 182 11.81 -34.41 -3.94
C THR A 182 10.67 -35.38 -4.26
N ALA A 183 9.71 -35.52 -3.34
CA ALA A 183 8.54 -36.38 -3.53
C ALA A 183 7.41 -35.71 -4.34
N HIS A 184 7.31 -34.39 -4.29
CA HIS A 184 6.26 -33.58 -4.90
C HIS A 184 6.85 -32.40 -5.70
N PRO A 185 7.61 -32.67 -6.79
CA PRO A 185 8.36 -31.65 -7.52
C PRO A 185 7.49 -30.63 -8.27
N LEU A 186 6.18 -30.89 -8.40
CA LEU A 186 5.21 -30.01 -9.06
C LEU A 186 4.41 -29.14 -8.08
N SER A 187 4.74 -29.15 -6.78
CA SER A 187 4.00 -28.37 -5.79
C SER A 187 4.55 -26.95 -5.65
N GLU A 188 3.93 -26.01 -6.35
CA GLU A 188 4.28 -24.59 -6.29
C GLU A 188 4.20 -24.00 -4.88
N ARG A 189 3.24 -24.46 -4.08
CA ARG A 189 3.09 -24.06 -2.67
C ARG A 189 4.33 -24.43 -1.83
N LEU A 190 4.93 -25.60 -2.05
CA LEU A 190 6.15 -26.02 -1.33
C LEU A 190 7.36 -25.18 -1.75
N TYR A 191 7.47 -24.84 -3.05
CA TYR A 191 8.51 -23.91 -3.52
C TYR A 191 8.36 -22.55 -2.84
N GLY A 192 7.16 -21.99 -2.80
CA GLY A 192 6.92 -20.71 -2.14
C GLY A 192 7.23 -20.73 -0.64
N GLN A 193 6.88 -21.81 0.06
CA GLN A 193 7.22 -21.99 1.48
C GLN A 193 8.73 -22.11 1.71
N LEU A 194 9.46 -22.81 0.81
CA LEU A 194 10.92 -22.90 0.88
C LEU A 194 11.59 -21.54 0.62
N MET A 195 11.07 -20.77 -0.35
CA MET A 195 11.54 -19.42 -0.63
C MET A 195 11.38 -18.51 0.59
N ARG A 196 10.22 -18.53 1.25
CA ARG A 196 9.97 -17.76 2.49
C ARG A 196 10.86 -18.20 3.65
N ALA A 197 11.03 -19.51 3.86
CA ALA A 197 11.88 -20.05 4.92
C ALA A 197 13.36 -19.65 4.75
N LEU A 198 13.89 -19.74 3.52
CA LEU A 198 15.26 -19.34 3.19
C LEU A 198 15.45 -17.82 3.33
N HIS A 199 14.47 -17.03 2.91
CA HIS A 199 14.52 -15.58 3.04
C HIS A 199 14.49 -15.15 4.52
N ALA A 200 13.58 -15.71 5.32
CA ALA A 200 13.51 -15.46 6.77
C ALA A 200 14.79 -15.91 7.51
N GLY A 201 15.49 -16.92 6.99
CA GLY A 201 16.78 -17.38 7.49
C GLY A 201 18.00 -16.56 7.02
N GLY A 202 17.80 -15.39 6.39
CA GLY A 202 18.89 -14.52 5.94
C GLY A 202 19.63 -15.01 4.69
N ARG A 203 19.00 -15.89 3.88
CA ARG A 203 19.59 -16.49 2.66
C ARG A 203 18.82 -16.10 1.39
N PRO A 204 18.67 -14.79 1.08
CA PRO A 204 17.82 -14.32 -0.02
C PRO A 204 18.28 -14.81 -1.41
N ALA A 205 19.59 -14.89 -1.66
CA ALA A 205 20.11 -15.40 -2.92
C ALA A 205 19.71 -16.87 -3.19
N GLU A 206 19.67 -17.69 -2.14
CA GLU A 206 19.21 -19.08 -2.24
C GLU A 206 17.69 -19.14 -2.46
N ALA A 207 16.92 -18.26 -1.81
CA ALA A 207 15.48 -18.16 -2.05
C ALA A 207 15.17 -17.82 -3.52
N LEU A 208 15.91 -16.91 -4.15
CA LEU A 208 15.74 -16.58 -5.57
C LEU A 208 16.13 -17.75 -6.49
N THR A 209 17.15 -18.51 -6.12
CA THR A 209 17.56 -19.72 -6.87
C THR A 209 16.47 -20.81 -6.85
N VAL A 210 15.66 -20.88 -5.78
CA VAL A 210 14.55 -21.84 -5.67
C VAL A 210 13.44 -21.54 -6.68
N PHE A 211 13.17 -20.27 -7.01
CA PHE A 211 12.21 -19.94 -8.07
C PHE A 211 12.66 -20.46 -9.44
N GLU A 212 13.94 -20.33 -9.75
CA GLU A 212 14.52 -20.88 -10.99
C GLU A 212 14.44 -22.41 -11.05
N GLN A 213 14.56 -23.08 -9.91
CA GLN A 213 14.35 -24.53 -9.81
C GLN A 213 12.89 -24.89 -10.08
N ALA A 214 11.93 -24.15 -9.50
CA ALA A 214 10.50 -24.35 -9.72
C ALA A 214 10.13 -24.15 -11.20
N ARG A 215 10.62 -23.07 -11.82
CA ARG A 215 10.40 -22.77 -13.24
C ARG A 215 10.88 -23.90 -14.14
N ARG A 216 12.09 -24.43 -13.91
CA ARG A 216 12.62 -25.56 -14.69
C ARG A 216 11.78 -26.83 -14.49
N ALA A 217 11.45 -27.17 -13.25
CA ALA A 217 10.67 -28.37 -12.94
C ALA A 217 9.26 -28.35 -13.57
N LEU A 218 8.58 -27.19 -13.54
CA LEU A 218 7.26 -27.01 -14.17
C LEU A 218 7.33 -27.01 -15.69
N ALA A 219 8.34 -26.34 -16.27
CA ALA A 219 8.53 -26.33 -17.72
C ALA A 219 8.83 -27.74 -18.27
N GLU A 220 9.68 -28.52 -17.59
CA GLU A 220 10.05 -29.88 -18.01
C GLU A 220 8.89 -30.87 -17.88
N ALA A 221 8.08 -30.78 -16.82
CA ALA A 221 7.02 -31.76 -16.56
C ALA A 221 5.67 -31.40 -17.19
N LEU A 222 5.34 -30.10 -17.27
CA LEU A 222 4.03 -29.60 -17.68
C LEU A 222 4.07 -28.65 -18.88
N GLY A 223 5.25 -28.18 -19.30
CA GLY A 223 5.37 -27.18 -20.37
C GLY A 223 4.79 -25.82 -20.01
N ALA A 224 4.66 -25.53 -18.71
CA ALA A 224 4.00 -24.35 -18.17
C ALA A 224 4.98 -23.49 -17.35
N ASP A 225 4.76 -22.18 -17.37
CA ASP A 225 5.44 -21.23 -16.49
C ASP A 225 4.89 -21.28 -15.05
N PRO A 226 5.65 -20.81 -14.05
CA PRO A 226 5.18 -20.68 -12.67
C PRO A 226 3.89 -19.86 -12.54
N SER A 227 3.06 -20.20 -11.56
CA SER A 227 1.80 -19.52 -11.28
C SER A 227 2.01 -18.04 -10.93
N PRO A 228 1.00 -17.18 -11.15
CA PRO A 228 1.07 -15.77 -10.78
C PRO A 228 1.40 -15.57 -9.30
N GLU A 229 0.96 -16.45 -8.40
CA GLU A 229 1.24 -16.38 -6.96
C GLU A 229 2.72 -16.68 -6.65
N LEU A 230 3.31 -17.68 -7.30
CA LEU A 230 4.72 -18.01 -7.13
C LEU A 230 5.64 -16.95 -7.79
N ALA A 231 5.25 -16.44 -8.96
CA ALA A 231 5.92 -15.32 -9.61
C ALA A 231 5.81 -14.01 -8.81
N ALA A 232 4.65 -13.73 -8.22
CA ALA A 232 4.46 -12.60 -7.33
C ALA A 232 5.34 -12.72 -6.09
N LEU A 233 5.44 -13.90 -5.47
CA LEU A 233 6.36 -14.14 -4.37
C LEU A 233 7.83 -13.97 -4.79
N HIS A 234 8.22 -14.41 -5.99
CA HIS A 234 9.57 -14.18 -6.49
C HIS A 234 9.87 -12.68 -6.63
N LEU A 235 8.96 -11.92 -7.22
CA LEU A 235 9.06 -10.45 -7.31
C LEU A 235 9.03 -9.80 -5.94
N GLU A 236 8.20 -10.30 -5.03
CA GLU A 236 8.12 -9.86 -3.65
C GLU A 236 9.48 -10.04 -2.97
N LEU A 237 10.09 -11.22 -3.03
CA LEU A 237 11.40 -11.48 -2.43
C LEU A 237 12.57 -10.78 -3.15
N LEU A 238 12.47 -10.59 -4.48
CA LEU A 238 13.39 -9.73 -5.26
C LEU A 238 13.31 -8.27 -4.80
N ARG A 239 12.12 -7.80 -4.44
CA ARG A 239 11.84 -6.46 -3.91
C ARG A 239 12.00 -6.38 -2.39
N GLY A 240 12.15 -7.50 -1.69
CA GLY A 240 12.39 -7.59 -0.25
C GLY A 240 11.19 -7.90 0.67
N GLY A 241 10.17 -8.68 0.24
CA GLY A 241 9.06 -9.11 1.09
C GLY A 241 7.98 -8.02 1.27
N GLY A 242 6.71 -8.35 1.07
CA GLY A 242 5.59 -7.42 1.05
C GLY A 242 5.06 -7.09 2.45
N SER A 243 5.65 -6.07 3.05
CA SER A 243 5.03 -5.09 3.94
C SER A 243 5.80 -3.78 3.65
N ALA A 244 5.23 -2.59 3.88
CA ALA A 244 5.70 -1.35 3.28
C ALA A 244 7.23 -1.20 3.36
N ARG A 245 7.84 -0.88 2.20
CA ARG A 245 9.22 -0.43 1.99
C ARG A 245 10.06 -0.48 3.28
N SER A 246 10.99 -1.42 3.39
CA SER A 246 12.21 -1.16 4.16
C SER A 246 12.79 0.15 3.63
N SER A 247 12.50 1.27 4.29
CA SER A 247 12.88 2.61 3.86
C SER A 247 14.40 2.79 3.86
N LEU A 248 15.12 1.84 4.47
CA LEU A 248 16.55 1.89 4.64
C LEU A 248 17.27 1.46 3.35
N PRO A 249 18.21 2.29 2.83
CA PRO A 249 19.01 1.93 1.67
C PRO A 249 19.70 0.58 1.84
N VAL A 250 19.56 -0.30 0.83
CA VAL A 250 20.22 -1.60 0.80
C VAL A 250 21.73 -1.39 0.77
N GLN A 251 22.41 -2.15 1.62
CA GLN A 251 23.84 -2.04 1.78
C GLN A 251 24.54 -3.28 1.24
N LEU A 252 25.17 -3.16 0.07
CA LEU A 252 25.80 -4.27 -0.66
C LEU A 252 27.19 -4.63 -0.13
N THR A 253 27.74 -3.80 0.75
CA THR A 253 29.09 -3.92 1.27
C THR A 253 29.09 -4.17 2.78
N ARG A 254 30.09 -4.90 3.28
CA ARG A 254 30.18 -5.22 4.73
C ARG A 254 30.37 -3.97 5.57
N PHE A 255 29.71 -3.93 6.72
CA PHE A 255 29.91 -2.90 7.75
C PHE A 255 31.04 -3.33 8.70
N VAL A 256 31.95 -2.40 9.05
CA VAL A 256 33.21 -2.74 9.75
C VAL A 256 33.49 -1.80 10.92
N GLY A 257 33.63 -2.36 12.13
CA GLY A 257 34.36 -1.77 13.26
C GLY A 257 33.75 -0.51 13.88
N ARG A 258 32.42 -0.53 14.07
CA ARG A 258 31.61 0.59 14.61
C ARG A 258 30.62 0.11 15.68
N GLU A 259 30.91 -1.01 16.33
CA GLU A 259 30.02 -1.65 17.31
C GLU A 259 29.83 -0.75 18.55
N SER A 260 30.86 -0.01 18.97
CA SER A 260 30.77 0.97 20.06
C SER A 260 29.89 2.18 19.72
N GLU A 261 29.96 2.66 18.49
CA GLU A 261 29.15 3.76 17.98
C GLU A 261 27.68 3.36 17.90
N LEU A 262 27.40 2.16 17.37
CA LEU A 262 26.04 1.60 17.35
C LEU A 262 25.46 1.48 18.76
N ALA A 263 26.24 0.98 19.73
CA ALA A 263 25.81 0.90 21.12
C ALA A 263 25.48 2.29 21.71
N ARG A 264 26.32 3.30 21.45
CA ARG A 264 26.06 4.69 21.88
C ARG A 264 24.81 5.29 21.25
N ILE A 265 24.56 5.02 19.97
CA ILE A 265 23.34 5.49 19.28
C ILE A 265 22.10 4.80 19.86
N ALA A 266 22.17 3.50 20.11
CA ALA A 266 21.08 2.75 20.73
C ALA A 266 20.75 3.28 22.14
N GLU A 267 21.77 3.53 22.96
CA GLU A 267 21.63 4.13 24.28
C GLU A 267 21.01 5.54 24.18
N ALA A 268 21.54 6.40 23.30
CA ALA A 268 21.01 7.75 23.09
C ALA A 268 19.54 7.75 22.66
N LEU A 269 19.16 6.89 21.71
CA LEU A 269 17.77 6.74 21.23
C LEU A 269 16.84 6.06 22.26
N SER A 270 17.38 5.49 23.34
CA SER A 270 16.58 4.97 24.46
C SER A 270 16.19 6.07 25.45
N GLY A 271 17.09 7.04 25.69
CA GLY A 271 16.90 8.13 26.64
C GLY A 271 16.42 9.45 26.02
N ALA A 272 16.61 9.66 24.72
CA ALA A 272 16.25 10.88 24.02
C ALA A 272 15.39 10.60 22.77
N ARG A 273 14.60 11.61 22.38
CA ARG A 273 13.75 11.56 21.18
C ARG A 273 14.40 12.20 19.96
N LEU A 274 15.49 12.94 20.14
CA LEU A 274 16.28 13.52 19.06
C LEU A 274 17.76 13.18 19.26
N VAL A 275 18.33 12.47 18.28
CA VAL A 275 19.76 12.16 18.23
C VAL A 275 20.32 12.65 16.90
N THR A 276 21.40 13.44 16.95
CA THR A 276 22.08 13.92 15.75
C THR A 276 23.48 13.35 15.67
N LEU A 277 23.75 12.60 14.60
CA LEU A 277 25.09 12.12 14.27
C LEU A 277 25.88 13.27 13.66
N THR A 278 26.90 13.73 14.37
CA THR A 278 27.77 14.83 13.93
C THR A 278 29.14 14.31 13.53
N GLY A 279 29.71 14.85 12.47
CA GLY A 279 31.03 14.43 12.01
C GLY A 279 31.38 14.93 10.61
N PRO A 280 32.65 14.84 10.21
CA PRO A 280 33.11 15.34 8.92
C PRO A 280 32.48 14.55 7.75
N GLY A 281 32.55 15.13 6.54
CA GLY A 281 32.20 14.43 5.31
C GLY A 281 33.03 13.15 5.14
N GLY A 282 32.42 12.07 4.63
CA GLY A 282 33.09 10.79 4.41
C GLY A 282 33.36 9.93 5.66
N ALA A 283 32.92 10.36 6.86
CA ALA A 283 33.06 9.58 8.12
C ALA A 283 32.13 8.35 8.23
N GLY A 284 31.15 8.23 7.32
CA GLY A 284 30.18 7.13 7.32
C GLY A 284 28.92 7.36 8.16
N LYS A 285 28.51 8.63 8.39
CA LYS A 285 27.32 8.98 9.19
C LYS A 285 26.04 8.35 8.65
N THR A 286 25.78 8.50 7.34
CA THR A 286 24.63 7.88 6.65
C THR A 286 24.62 6.37 6.85
N ARG A 287 25.76 5.71 6.61
CA ARG A 287 25.89 4.26 6.79
C ARG A 287 25.61 3.84 8.24
N LEU A 288 26.19 4.55 9.21
CA LEU A 288 26.01 4.29 10.63
C LEU A 288 24.55 4.50 11.07
N ALA A 289 23.87 5.53 10.56
CA ALA A 289 22.45 5.78 10.82
C ALA A 289 21.57 4.64 10.27
N VAL A 290 21.86 4.18 9.05
CA VAL A 290 21.15 3.04 8.43
C VAL A 290 21.34 1.75 9.24
N GLU A 291 22.56 1.44 9.67
CA GLU A 291 22.82 0.24 10.50
C GLU A 291 22.17 0.36 11.90
N ALA A 292 22.19 1.55 12.51
CA ALA A 292 21.53 1.79 13.79
C ALA A 292 20.00 1.65 13.68
N ALA A 293 19.41 2.15 12.60
CA ALA A 293 18.00 2.03 12.33
C ALA A 293 17.58 0.58 12.04
N ARG A 294 18.41 -0.16 11.28
CA ARG A 294 18.21 -1.60 11.02
C ARG A 294 18.22 -2.42 12.32
N ALA A 295 19.23 -2.23 13.16
CA ALA A 295 19.34 -2.92 14.45
C ALA A 295 18.15 -2.63 15.38
N ARG A 296 17.53 -1.45 15.26
CA ARG A 296 16.34 -1.07 16.03
C ARG A 296 15.04 -1.65 15.47
N GLY A 297 14.93 -1.80 14.14
CA GLY A 297 13.78 -2.46 13.51
C GLY A 297 13.61 -3.93 13.92
N GLU A 298 14.69 -4.57 14.34
CA GLU A 298 14.70 -5.96 14.83
C GLU A 298 14.36 -6.09 16.34
N ALA A 299 14.33 -4.99 17.10
CA ALA A 299 14.12 -4.99 18.56
C ALA A 299 12.77 -4.32 18.94
N PRO A 300 11.81 -5.04 19.57
CA PRO A 300 10.53 -4.46 19.96
C PRO A 300 10.69 -3.39 21.05
N LEU A 301 9.97 -2.27 20.90
CA LEU A 301 9.96 -1.20 21.90
C LEU A 301 9.11 -1.50 23.14
N LEU A 302 8.11 -2.40 23.06
CA LEU A 302 7.21 -2.88 24.13
C LEU A 302 6.35 -4.05 23.54
N PRO A 303 5.59 -4.83 24.35
CA PRO A 303 4.69 -5.88 23.84
C PRO A 303 3.47 -5.25 23.15
N SER A 304 3.62 -4.95 21.85
CA SER A 304 2.56 -4.45 20.96
C SER A 304 2.27 -5.46 19.83
N PRO A 305 1.05 -5.46 19.26
CA PRO A 305 0.59 -6.51 18.34
C PRO A 305 1.44 -6.62 17.06
N PRO A 306 1.49 -7.83 16.44
CA PRO A 306 2.44 -8.21 15.39
C PRO A 306 2.32 -7.50 14.03
N ALA A 307 1.46 -6.48 13.89
CA ALA A 307 1.24 -5.73 12.66
C ALA A 307 2.16 -4.49 12.49
N ALA A 308 2.98 -4.14 13.49
CA ALA A 308 3.83 -2.93 13.50
C ALA A 308 5.32 -3.26 13.26
N ARG A 309 5.65 -3.99 12.18
CA ARG A 309 7.06 -4.32 11.84
C ARG A 309 7.83 -3.19 11.15
N GLU A 310 7.20 -2.05 10.87
CA GLU A 310 7.78 -0.92 10.12
C GLU A 310 7.77 0.38 10.92
N ASN A 311 8.64 0.46 11.92
CA ASN A 311 8.79 1.65 12.76
C ASN A 311 10.02 2.49 12.35
N VAL A 312 10.50 2.39 11.11
CA VAL A 312 11.64 3.16 10.61
C VAL A 312 11.30 3.81 9.28
N CYS A 313 11.58 5.11 9.16
CA CYS A 313 11.45 5.88 7.92
C CYS A 313 12.79 6.59 7.64
N PHE A 314 13.35 6.50 6.44
CA PHE A 314 14.60 7.15 6.06
C PHE A 314 14.34 8.14 4.93
N VAL A 315 14.86 9.36 5.09
CA VAL A 315 14.66 10.48 4.18
C VAL A 315 16.02 11.08 3.85
N GLU A 316 16.42 10.97 2.59
CA GLU A 316 17.64 11.63 2.08
C GLU A 316 17.29 13.07 1.70
N LEU A 317 17.84 14.05 2.42
CA LEU A 317 17.57 15.47 2.13
C LEU A 317 18.52 16.04 1.07
N ALA A 318 19.61 15.33 0.75
CA ALA A 318 20.64 15.77 -0.21
C ALA A 318 20.11 16.31 -1.56
N PRO A 319 19.04 15.72 -2.16
CA PRO A 319 18.51 16.20 -3.43
C PRO A 319 17.66 17.49 -3.32
N LEU A 320 17.26 17.89 -2.10
CA LEU A 320 16.35 19.02 -1.89
C LEU A 320 17.10 20.35 -1.88
N ALA A 321 16.62 21.31 -2.66
CA ALA A 321 17.13 22.68 -2.64
C ALA A 321 16.35 23.63 -1.72
N ASP A 322 15.09 23.29 -1.39
CA ASP A 322 14.16 24.13 -0.63
C ASP A 322 13.63 23.37 0.60
N GLY A 323 13.83 23.95 1.78
CA GLY A 323 13.43 23.38 3.06
C GLY A 323 11.92 23.28 3.25
N ALA A 324 11.11 24.07 2.53
CA ALA A 324 9.66 23.94 2.55
C ALA A 324 9.17 22.58 2.01
N ARG A 325 10.03 21.83 1.31
CA ARG A 325 9.72 20.51 0.75
C ARG A 325 9.97 19.34 1.70
N ILE A 326 10.67 19.55 2.81
CA ILE A 326 11.02 18.48 3.75
C ILE A 326 9.78 17.69 4.22
N PRO A 327 8.64 18.32 4.62
CA PRO A 327 7.46 17.57 5.05
C PRO A 327 6.95 16.60 3.99
N TYR A 328 7.00 17.00 2.72
CA TYR A 328 6.56 16.17 1.60
C TYR A 328 7.52 15.02 1.31
N ALA A 329 8.83 15.27 1.37
CA ALA A 329 9.82 14.19 1.25
C ALA A 329 9.64 13.13 2.35
N VAL A 330 9.28 13.54 3.57
CA VAL A 330 8.94 12.61 4.66
C VAL A 330 7.65 11.85 4.36
N LEU A 331 6.59 12.53 3.88
CA LEU A 331 5.33 11.88 3.49
C LEU A 331 5.56 10.83 2.38
N ALA A 332 6.34 11.18 1.35
CA ALA A 332 6.71 10.28 0.26
C ALA A 332 7.49 9.05 0.75
N ALA A 333 8.44 9.25 1.67
CA ALA A 333 9.20 8.17 2.31
C ALA A 333 8.33 7.25 3.18
N LEU A 334 7.31 7.82 3.86
CA LEU A 334 6.28 7.07 4.60
C LEU A 334 5.27 6.37 3.68
N GLY A 335 5.33 6.59 2.36
CA GLY A 335 4.37 6.06 1.40
C GLY A 335 2.99 6.75 1.49
N VAL A 336 2.91 7.90 2.15
CA VAL A 336 1.69 8.70 2.26
C VAL A 336 1.50 9.44 0.95
N ARG A 337 0.48 9.04 0.18
CA ARG A 337 0.12 9.67 -1.10
C ARG A 337 -1.18 10.43 -0.95
N GLU A 338 -1.28 11.58 -1.59
CA GLU A 338 -2.56 12.25 -1.80
C GLU A 338 -3.38 11.48 -2.83
N GLY A 339 -4.66 11.28 -2.59
CA GLY A 339 -5.56 10.82 -3.64
C GLY A 339 -5.85 11.92 -4.63
N PHE A 340 -6.32 11.49 -5.79
CA PHE A 340 -6.43 12.37 -6.96
C PHE A 340 -7.27 13.63 -6.72
N ARG A 341 -8.34 13.50 -5.94
CA ARG A 341 -9.34 14.55 -5.66
C ARG A 341 -9.04 15.35 -4.39
N THR A 342 -8.09 14.91 -3.58
CA THR A 342 -7.75 15.54 -2.31
C THR A 342 -7.05 16.88 -2.60
N PRO A 343 -7.54 18.01 -2.06
CA PRO A 343 -6.87 19.30 -2.21
C PRO A 343 -5.42 19.25 -1.73
N ALA A 344 -4.54 20.07 -2.32
CA ALA A 344 -3.15 20.16 -1.88
C ALA A 344 -3.11 20.66 -0.43
N GLY A 345 -2.66 19.82 0.51
CA GLY A 345 -2.65 20.17 1.94
C GLY A 345 -1.32 20.75 2.41
N ASP A 346 -1.31 21.41 3.57
CA ASP A 346 -0.07 21.70 4.30
C ASP A 346 0.61 20.38 4.68
N GLY A 347 1.80 20.13 4.11
CA GLY A 347 2.58 18.92 4.35
C GLY A 347 2.90 18.70 5.82
N ALA A 348 3.11 19.75 6.62
CA ALA A 348 3.45 19.64 8.04
C ALA A 348 2.23 19.22 8.90
N GLY A 349 1.06 19.84 8.67
CA GLY A 349 -0.19 19.43 9.30
C GLY A 349 -0.59 17.99 8.94
N ARG A 350 -0.45 17.60 7.68
CA ARG A 350 -0.70 16.20 7.24
C ARG A 350 0.26 15.22 7.88
N LEU A 351 1.55 15.54 7.93
CA LEU A 351 2.54 14.70 8.57
C LEU A 351 2.26 14.51 10.06
N SER A 352 1.84 15.57 10.76
CA SER A 352 1.44 15.50 12.17
C SER A 352 0.25 14.56 12.37
N ALA A 353 -0.79 14.67 11.53
CA ALA A 353 -1.97 13.81 11.60
C ALA A 353 -1.65 12.33 11.28
N VAL A 354 -0.71 12.06 10.36
CA VAL A 354 -0.27 10.69 10.05
C VAL A 354 0.53 10.07 11.21
N LEU A 355 1.31 10.87 11.92
CA LEU A 355 2.27 10.42 12.93
C LEU A 355 1.77 10.48 14.38
N GLU A 356 0.62 11.11 14.65
CA GLU A 356 0.08 11.35 16.00
C GLU A 356 0.09 10.09 16.88
N ASP A 357 -0.44 8.97 16.39
CA ASP A 357 -0.54 7.70 17.11
C ASP A 357 0.53 6.66 16.73
N ARG A 358 1.58 7.07 15.99
CA ARG A 358 2.60 6.13 15.49
C ARG A 358 3.87 6.15 16.33
N GLU A 359 4.37 4.96 16.65
CA GLU A 359 5.75 4.79 17.11
C GLU A 359 6.67 4.66 15.90
N LEU A 360 7.50 5.69 15.66
CA LEU A 360 8.35 5.75 14.47
C LEU A 360 9.72 6.34 14.80
N LEU A 361 10.78 5.72 14.25
CA LEU A 361 12.10 6.32 14.09
C LEU A 361 12.20 6.96 12.70
N LEU A 362 12.23 8.29 12.65
CA LEU A 362 12.50 9.05 11.44
C LEU A 362 14.00 9.33 11.33
N VAL A 363 14.64 8.86 10.27
CA VAL A 363 16.03 9.11 9.93
C VAL A 363 16.10 10.21 8.88
N LEU A 364 16.63 11.38 9.27
CA LEU A 364 16.86 12.51 8.35
C LEU A 364 18.33 12.55 7.97
N ASP A 365 18.65 12.21 6.72
CA ASP A 365 20.03 12.17 6.25
C ASP A 365 20.43 13.46 5.53
N ASN A 366 21.67 13.91 5.78
CA ASN A 366 22.30 15.06 5.14
C ASN A 366 21.64 16.42 5.40
N CYS A 367 21.28 16.72 6.64
CA CYS A 367 20.58 17.97 7.01
C CYS A 367 21.41 19.27 6.84
N GLU A 368 22.71 19.18 6.54
CA GLU A 368 23.68 20.28 6.60
C GLU A 368 23.41 21.50 5.71
N HIS A 369 22.61 21.35 4.66
CA HIS A 369 22.24 22.43 3.73
C HIS A 369 20.85 23.01 4.01
N LEU A 370 20.05 22.37 4.88
CA LEU A 370 18.69 22.75 5.25
C LEU A 370 18.49 22.67 6.78
N VAL A 371 19.53 23.00 7.56
CA VAL A 371 19.57 22.78 9.02
C VAL A 371 18.39 23.48 9.71
N GLU A 372 18.13 24.74 9.36
CA GLU A 372 17.06 25.51 10.00
C GLU A 372 15.67 24.94 9.72
N ASP A 373 15.38 24.55 8.48
CA ASP A 373 14.08 23.97 8.09
C ASP A 373 13.89 22.57 8.65
N ALA A 374 14.93 21.73 8.61
CA ALA A 374 14.93 20.42 9.24
C ALA A 374 14.70 20.53 10.74
N ALA A 375 15.30 21.55 11.38
CA ALA A 375 15.11 21.81 12.80
C ALA A 375 13.67 22.25 13.12
N ARG A 376 13.09 23.17 12.33
CA ARG A 376 11.69 23.61 12.47
C ARG A 376 10.71 22.45 12.40
N LEU A 377 10.82 21.60 11.37
CA LEU A 377 9.95 20.43 11.22
C LEU A 377 10.13 19.44 12.36
N THR A 378 11.38 19.14 12.72
CA THR A 378 11.69 18.20 13.81
C THR A 378 11.09 18.69 15.14
N ALA A 379 11.22 19.98 15.46
CA ALA A 379 10.64 20.55 16.67
C ALA A 379 9.10 20.42 16.70
N LEU A 380 8.43 20.68 15.57
CA LEU A 380 6.99 20.51 15.43
C LEU A 380 6.57 19.05 15.66
N LEU A 381 7.22 18.09 15.00
CA LEU A 381 6.90 16.66 15.13
C LEU A 381 7.14 16.14 16.55
N LEU A 382 8.23 16.58 17.20
CA LEU A 382 8.52 16.17 18.57
C LEU A 382 7.51 16.75 19.58
N ALA A 383 6.96 17.93 19.32
CA ALA A 383 5.91 18.53 20.15
C ALA A 383 4.55 17.83 19.95
N SER A 384 4.17 17.53 18.70
CA SER A 384 2.84 17.05 18.36
C SER A 384 2.69 15.52 18.37
N CYS A 385 3.76 14.77 18.14
CA CYS A 385 3.69 13.31 17.94
C CYS A 385 4.56 12.58 18.97
N PRO A 386 4.04 12.18 20.15
CA PRO A 386 4.84 11.66 21.26
C PRO A 386 5.57 10.34 20.95
N GLY A 387 5.03 9.52 20.04
CA GLY A 387 5.63 8.25 19.61
C GLY A 387 6.82 8.39 18.64
N VAL A 388 7.05 9.58 18.09
CA VAL A 388 8.10 9.83 17.09
C VAL A 388 9.45 10.10 17.76
N ARG A 389 10.49 9.45 17.25
CA ARG A 389 11.91 9.71 17.52
C ARG A 389 12.63 10.06 16.22
N VAL A 390 13.62 10.94 16.29
CA VAL A 390 14.38 11.42 15.12
C VAL A 390 15.86 11.10 15.27
N LEU A 391 16.44 10.51 14.22
CA LEU A 391 17.88 10.31 14.05
C LEU A 391 18.35 11.15 12.86
N ALA A 392 19.03 12.26 13.10
CA ALA A 392 19.53 13.13 12.04
C ALA A 392 21.01 12.85 11.74
N THR A 393 21.45 13.05 10.49
CA THR A 393 22.87 13.13 10.13
C THR A 393 23.20 14.53 9.62
N SER A 394 24.21 15.16 10.21
CA SER A 394 24.60 16.53 9.88
C SER A 394 26.07 16.79 10.17
N ARG A 395 26.63 17.88 9.64
CA ARG A 395 27.96 18.39 10.04
C ARG A 395 27.92 19.15 11.36
N GLU A 396 26.78 19.72 11.69
CA GLU A 396 26.54 20.57 12.87
C GLU A 396 25.23 20.22 13.58
N SER A 397 25.01 20.80 14.76
CA SER A 397 23.80 20.60 15.58
C SER A 397 22.56 21.13 14.87
N LEU A 398 21.39 20.51 15.06
CA LEU A 398 20.11 21.11 14.67
C LEU A 398 19.68 22.24 15.62
N GLY A 399 20.19 22.27 16.85
CA GLY A 399 19.99 23.36 17.80
C GLY A 399 18.65 23.28 18.55
N ILE A 400 18.07 22.09 18.68
CA ILE A 400 16.77 21.86 19.34
C ILE A 400 16.97 21.46 20.80
N THR A 401 16.14 21.97 21.70
CA THR A 401 16.12 21.55 23.12
C THR A 401 15.84 20.05 23.24
N GLY A 402 16.72 19.31 23.94
CA GLY A 402 16.63 17.86 24.07
C GLY A 402 17.35 17.06 22.97
N GLU A 403 18.07 17.75 22.07
CA GLU A 403 18.99 17.13 21.11
C GLU A 403 20.18 16.48 21.81
N VAL A 404 20.44 15.20 21.51
CA VAL A 404 21.64 14.48 21.94
C VAL A 404 22.58 14.33 20.75
N LEU A 405 23.80 14.89 20.89
CA LEU A 405 24.82 14.80 19.85
C LEU A 405 25.65 13.52 20.03
N VAL A 406 25.78 12.76 18.95
CA VAL A 406 26.68 11.60 18.89
C VAL A 406 27.78 11.87 17.86
N PRO A 407 28.99 12.25 18.31
CA PRO A 407 30.12 12.46 17.42
C PRO A 407 30.55 11.14 16.77
N VAL A 408 30.67 11.15 15.44
CA VAL A 408 31.16 10.04 14.62
C VAL A 408 32.62 10.30 14.26
N PRO A 409 33.59 9.68 14.98
CA PRO A 409 35.01 9.85 14.67
C PRO A 409 35.38 9.09 13.38
N PRO A 410 36.56 9.30 12.79
CA PRO A 410 37.13 8.37 11.81
C PRO A 410 37.32 6.95 12.38
N LEU A 411 37.54 5.96 11.51
CA LEU A 411 37.80 4.58 11.95
C LEU A 411 39.16 4.49 12.68
N PRO A 412 39.25 3.72 13.76
CA PRO A 412 40.52 3.42 14.38
C PRO A 412 41.39 2.52 13.47
N PRO A 413 42.70 2.41 13.73
CA PRO A 413 43.65 1.75 12.82
C PRO A 413 43.24 0.34 12.37
N ASP A 414 42.87 -0.53 13.31
CA ASP A 414 42.51 -1.92 13.02
C ASP A 414 41.26 -2.04 12.13
N PRO A 415 40.12 -1.40 12.44
CA PRO A 415 38.98 -1.30 11.52
C PRO A 415 39.28 -0.65 10.17
N ALA A 416 40.11 0.39 10.14
CA ALA A 416 40.50 1.06 8.89
C ALA A 416 41.25 0.11 7.95
N VAL A 417 42.19 -0.67 8.50
CA VAL A 417 42.91 -1.73 7.76
C VAL A 417 41.94 -2.81 7.31
N ARG A 418 41.04 -3.29 8.18
CA ARG A 418 40.03 -4.30 7.82
C ARG A 418 39.13 -3.83 6.68
N LEU A 419 38.67 -2.58 6.72
CA LEU A 419 37.88 -1.98 5.65
C LEU A 419 38.69 -1.94 4.34
N PHE A 420 39.94 -1.49 4.39
CA PHE A 420 40.82 -1.46 3.21
C PHE A 420 40.97 -2.87 2.60
N LEU A 421 41.25 -3.89 3.41
CA LEU A 421 41.41 -5.27 2.94
C LEU A 421 40.10 -5.83 2.36
N ASP A 422 38.96 -5.54 2.98
CA ASP A 422 37.64 -5.95 2.48
C ASP A 422 37.36 -5.37 1.09
N ARG A 423 37.60 -4.07 0.90
CA ARG A 423 37.43 -3.40 -0.39
C ARG A 423 38.49 -3.81 -1.42
N ALA A 424 39.73 -4.01 -0.99
CA ALA A 424 40.83 -4.44 -1.85
C ALA A 424 40.56 -5.83 -2.46
N ARG A 425 40.04 -6.78 -1.66
CA ARG A 425 39.66 -8.12 -2.16
C ARG A 425 38.55 -8.07 -3.20
N ALA A 426 37.62 -7.12 -3.07
CA ALA A 426 36.54 -6.95 -4.03
C ALA A 426 37.05 -6.52 -5.41
N VAL A 427 38.16 -5.78 -5.48
CA VAL A 427 38.73 -5.30 -6.74
C VAL A 427 39.92 -6.12 -7.25
N ARG A 428 40.61 -6.82 -6.35
CA ARG A 428 41.73 -7.71 -6.66
C ARG A 428 41.57 -9.02 -5.87
N PRO A 429 40.93 -10.04 -6.46
CA PRO A 429 40.75 -11.34 -5.82
C PRO A 429 42.10 -11.93 -5.36
N GLY A 430 42.16 -12.41 -4.10
CA GLY A 430 43.38 -12.96 -3.50
C GLY A 430 44.32 -11.94 -2.83
N PHE A 431 43.92 -10.66 -2.72
CA PHE A 431 44.67 -9.69 -1.93
C PHE A 431 44.45 -9.88 -0.43
N ASP A 432 45.45 -10.41 0.29
CA ASP A 432 45.34 -10.69 1.73
C ASP A 432 46.10 -9.71 2.65
N GLY A 433 46.82 -8.76 2.08
CA GLY A 433 47.47 -7.67 2.81
C GLY A 433 48.75 -7.17 2.16
N HIS A 434 49.30 -6.09 2.72
CA HIS A 434 50.59 -5.53 2.35
C HIS A 434 51.18 -4.74 3.53
N ALA A 435 52.51 -4.70 3.68
CA ALA A 435 53.17 -4.00 4.78
C ALA A 435 52.82 -2.49 4.83
N ARG A 436 52.55 -1.89 3.67
CA ARG A 436 52.17 -0.46 3.54
C ARG A 436 50.70 -0.15 3.88
N VAL A 437 49.81 -1.14 4.04
CA VAL A 437 48.37 -0.89 4.25
C VAL A 437 48.10 -0.06 5.49
N ALA A 438 48.74 -0.39 6.62
CA ALA A 438 48.56 0.39 7.85
C ALA A 438 49.00 1.86 7.68
N GLY A 439 50.10 2.08 6.95
CA GLY A 439 50.57 3.43 6.61
C GLY A 439 49.61 4.18 5.69
N ILE A 440 49.04 3.49 4.69
CA ILE A 440 48.01 4.06 3.80
C ILE A 440 46.77 4.46 4.58
N CYS A 441 46.22 3.56 5.42
CA CYS A 441 45.04 3.86 6.24
C CYS A 441 45.27 5.02 7.21
N ALA A 442 46.47 5.13 7.79
CA ALA A 442 46.85 6.24 8.65
C ALA A 442 46.94 7.56 7.86
N ALA A 443 47.52 7.54 6.65
CA ALA A 443 47.60 8.71 5.78
C ALA A 443 46.21 9.19 5.30
N LEU A 444 45.23 8.28 5.23
CA LEU A 444 43.83 8.59 4.90
C LEU A 444 43.00 9.03 6.12
N ASP A 445 43.63 9.33 7.25
CA ASP A 445 43.01 9.75 8.53
C ASP A 445 41.94 8.78 9.05
N GLY A 446 41.93 7.52 8.60
CA GLY A 446 40.87 6.56 8.95
C GLY A 446 39.48 6.89 8.38
N LEU A 447 39.36 7.78 7.40
CA LEU A 447 38.07 8.15 6.81
C LEU A 447 37.55 7.01 5.89
N PRO A 448 36.39 6.39 6.17
CA PRO A 448 35.87 5.27 5.39
C PRO A 448 35.81 5.53 3.89
N LEU A 449 35.24 6.66 3.46
CA LEU A 449 35.12 6.98 2.03
C LEU A 449 36.50 7.13 1.37
N ALA A 450 37.47 7.73 2.06
CA ALA A 450 38.83 7.88 1.54
C ALA A 450 39.53 6.51 1.40
N ILE A 451 39.30 5.61 2.35
CA ILE A 451 39.79 4.22 2.33
C ILE A 451 39.18 3.45 1.17
N GLU A 452 37.88 3.57 0.94
CA GLU A 452 37.17 2.91 -0.17
C GLU A 452 37.70 3.38 -1.53
N LEU A 453 37.83 4.70 -1.71
CA LEU A 453 38.38 5.29 -2.92
C LEU A 453 39.83 4.86 -3.15
N ALA A 454 40.66 4.77 -2.10
CA ALA A 454 42.05 4.32 -2.22
C ALA A 454 42.16 2.82 -2.52
N ALA A 455 41.36 1.98 -1.87
CA ALA A 455 41.35 0.53 -2.08
C ALA A 455 40.91 0.17 -3.51
N ALA A 456 39.94 0.90 -4.07
CA ALA A 456 39.50 0.73 -5.46
C ALA A 456 40.65 0.89 -6.47
N ARG A 457 41.70 1.65 -6.14
CA ARG A 457 42.87 1.88 -7.01
C ARG A 457 43.82 0.68 -7.11
N LEU A 458 43.65 -0.36 -6.30
CA LEU A 458 44.47 -1.58 -6.41
C LEU A 458 44.21 -2.38 -7.70
N ARG A 459 43.24 -1.97 -8.52
CA ARG A 459 43.08 -2.46 -9.91
C ARG A 459 44.22 -2.01 -10.82
N THR A 460 44.75 -0.80 -10.60
CA THR A 460 45.72 -0.16 -11.52
C THR A 460 47.05 0.16 -10.86
N LEU A 461 47.11 0.22 -9.54
CA LEU A 461 48.32 0.55 -8.77
C LEU A 461 48.67 -0.56 -7.79
N THR A 462 49.97 -0.72 -7.56
CA THR A 462 50.47 -1.54 -6.46
C THR A 462 50.31 -0.81 -5.12
N PRO A 463 50.27 -1.53 -3.98
CA PRO A 463 50.20 -0.90 -2.66
C PRO A 463 51.38 0.04 -2.36
N ASP A 464 52.59 -0.23 -2.89
CA ASP A 464 53.75 0.65 -2.71
C ASP A 464 53.58 1.97 -3.47
N GLU A 465 53.18 1.90 -4.75
CA GLU A 465 52.89 3.09 -5.55
C GLU A 465 51.76 3.93 -4.97
N LEU A 466 50.73 3.28 -4.39
CA LEU A 466 49.65 3.95 -3.70
C LEU A 466 50.14 4.73 -2.48
N ALA A 467 51.00 4.12 -1.65
CA ALA A 467 51.56 4.76 -0.47
C ALA A 467 52.48 5.95 -0.81
N ASP A 468 53.39 5.76 -1.78
CA ASP A 468 54.34 6.80 -2.17
C ASP A 468 53.65 8.04 -2.76
N ARG A 469 52.58 7.84 -3.54
CA ARG A 469 51.79 8.94 -4.14
C ARG A 469 50.96 9.72 -3.12
N LEU A 470 50.43 9.05 -2.10
CA LEU A 470 49.71 9.71 -1.01
C LEU A 470 50.65 10.63 -0.22
N ASP A 471 51.87 10.15 0.10
CA ASP A 471 52.87 10.92 0.85
C ASP A 471 53.29 12.23 0.13
N ASP A 472 53.45 12.19 -1.20
CA ASP A 472 53.84 13.36 -2.00
C ASP A 472 52.72 14.43 -2.07
N ARG A 473 51.46 14.00 -2.23
CA ARG A 473 50.30 14.91 -2.31
C ARG A 473 49.94 15.54 -0.98
N PHE A 474 50.04 14.82 0.14
CA PHE A 474 49.84 15.41 1.46
C PHE A 474 50.91 16.47 1.80
N ARG A 475 52.14 16.30 1.30
CA ARG A 475 53.20 17.33 1.38
C ARG A 475 52.86 18.58 0.57
N LEU A 476 52.26 18.43 -0.62
CA LEU A 476 51.83 19.54 -1.47
C LEU A 476 50.66 20.33 -0.86
N LEU A 477 49.62 19.64 -0.36
CA LEU A 477 48.44 20.28 0.26
C LEU A 477 48.73 20.92 1.61
N SER A 478 49.76 20.47 2.33
CA SER A 478 50.22 21.11 3.58
C SER A 478 50.73 22.55 3.38
N ARG A 479 50.98 22.98 2.14
CA ARG A 479 51.45 24.33 1.79
C ARG A 479 50.35 25.31 1.35
N GLY A 480 49.15 24.84 1.00
CA GLY A 480 48.05 25.65 0.45
C GLY A 480 46.78 25.64 1.31
N ASP A 481 46.36 26.82 1.74
CA ASP A 481 45.13 27.16 2.49
C ASP A 481 44.97 26.57 3.91
N ARG A 482 45.34 27.38 4.91
CA ARG A 482 45.34 27.05 6.35
C ARG A 482 43.97 27.11 7.02
N SER A 483 42.92 27.51 6.30
CA SER A 483 41.60 27.84 6.85
C SER A 483 40.68 26.64 7.13
N LYS A 484 40.95 25.45 6.55
CA LYS A 484 40.11 24.24 6.70
C LYS A 484 40.72 23.22 7.68
N ALA A 485 39.86 22.54 8.46
CA ALA A 485 40.26 21.51 9.42
C ALA A 485 41.07 20.38 8.73
N PRO A 486 42.10 19.80 9.39
CA PRO A 486 43.03 18.85 8.78
C PRO A 486 42.40 17.69 8.01
N ARG A 487 41.28 17.16 8.51
CA ARG A 487 40.60 15.97 7.98
C ARG A 487 39.81 16.23 6.69
N HIS A 488 39.33 17.46 6.48
CA HIS A 488 38.69 17.86 5.21
C HIS A 488 39.72 17.99 4.08
N ARG A 489 41.00 18.22 4.41
CA ARG A 489 42.09 18.21 3.42
C ARG A 489 42.34 16.81 2.90
N THR A 490 42.23 15.79 3.76
CA THR A 490 42.52 14.39 3.41
C THR A 490 41.52 13.80 2.42
N LEU A 491 40.21 13.96 2.67
CA LEU A 491 39.19 13.50 1.72
C LEU A 491 39.25 14.29 0.40
N ARG A 492 39.44 15.61 0.47
CA ARG A 492 39.63 16.45 -0.72
C ARG A 492 40.86 16.03 -1.51
N ALA A 493 41.97 15.70 -0.86
CA ALA A 493 43.19 15.22 -1.51
C ALA A 493 42.95 13.95 -2.33
N VAL A 494 42.18 13.01 -1.78
CA VAL A 494 41.89 11.72 -2.43
C VAL A 494 40.93 11.89 -3.61
N VAL A 495 39.94 12.77 -3.48
CA VAL A 495 39.03 13.12 -4.59
C VAL A 495 39.78 13.92 -5.66
N GLU A 496 40.61 14.90 -5.29
CA GLU A 496 41.45 15.68 -6.20
C GLU A 496 42.48 14.81 -6.93
N TRP A 497 43.04 13.81 -6.24
CA TRP A 497 43.90 12.82 -6.88
C TRP A 497 43.13 11.91 -7.86
N SER A 498 41.92 11.48 -7.47
CA SER A 498 41.03 10.73 -8.37
C SER A 498 40.64 11.54 -9.61
N TRP A 499 40.53 12.86 -9.46
CA TRP A 499 40.28 13.82 -10.53
C TRP A 499 41.50 14.04 -11.44
N ASP A 500 42.69 14.16 -10.85
CA ASP A 500 43.93 14.36 -11.61
C ASP A 500 44.29 13.13 -12.48
N LEU A 501 43.80 11.94 -12.15
CA LEU A 501 43.98 10.72 -12.94
C LEU A 501 43.01 10.59 -14.12
N LEU A 502 42.04 11.48 -14.22
CA LEU A 502 41.15 11.54 -15.37
C LEU A 502 41.85 12.24 -16.54
N ASP A 503 41.60 11.74 -17.75
CA ASP A 503 41.92 12.48 -18.96
C ASP A 503 40.96 13.68 -19.13
N GLU A 504 41.18 14.52 -20.15
CA GLU A 504 40.40 15.74 -20.29
C GLU A 504 38.93 15.47 -20.67
N GLU A 505 38.65 14.40 -21.43
CA GLU A 505 37.29 14.04 -21.84
C GLU A 505 36.49 13.51 -20.64
N GLU A 506 37.12 12.68 -19.81
CA GLU A 506 36.57 12.18 -18.55
C GLU A 506 36.32 13.30 -17.53
N ARG A 507 37.25 14.26 -17.38
CA ARG A 507 37.06 15.43 -16.52
C ARG A 507 35.91 16.28 -16.99
N GLU A 508 35.79 16.48 -18.30
CA GLU A 508 34.71 17.27 -18.87
C GLU A 508 33.36 16.61 -18.62
N LEU A 509 33.23 15.29 -18.88
CA LEU A 509 32.01 14.57 -18.57
C LEU A 509 31.70 14.61 -17.07
N ALA A 510 32.69 14.40 -16.20
CA ALA A 510 32.49 14.45 -14.75
C ALA A 510 32.05 15.85 -14.26
N ARG A 511 32.57 16.94 -14.85
CA ARG A 511 32.09 18.32 -14.58
C ARG A 511 30.63 18.47 -15.02
N ARG A 512 30.31 18.09 -16.26
CA ARG A 512 28.97 18.24 -16.82
C ARG A 512 27.92 17.39 -16.11
N PHE A 513 28.29 16.20 -15.66
CA PHE A 513 27.39 15.29 -14.94
C PHE A 513 26.82 15.89 -13.64
N THR A 514 27.51 16.89 -13.04
CA THR A 514 27.05 17.54 -11.80
C THR A 514 25.71 18.26 -11.91
N VAL A 515 25.24 18.52 -13.13
CA VAL A 515 23.92 19.12 -13.39
C VAL A 515 22.75 18.18 -13.02
N PHE A 516 22.99 16.87 -12.95
CA PHE A 516 21.97 15.88 -12.61
C PHE A 516 21.89 15.65 -11.09
N SER A 517 20.76 15.98 -10.47
CA SER A 517 20.53 15.80 -9.04
C SER A 517 20.19 14.35 -8.67
N GLY A 518 19.47 13.63 -9.54
CA GLY A 518 19.02 12.25 -9.33
C GLY A 518 19.78 11.20 -10.15
N GLY A 519 20.97 11.54 -10.66
CA GLY A 519 21.65 10.75 -11.69
C GLY A 519 21.01 10.90 -13.08
N ALA A 520 21.45 10.09 -14.04
CA ALA A 520 21.05 10.21 -15.44
C ALA A 520 21.05 8.88 -16.19
N THR A 521 20.20 8.77 -17.20
CA THR A 521 20.28 7.72 -18.23
C THR A 521 21.32 8.08 -19.29
N LEU A 522 21.69 7.10 -20.12
CA LEU A 522 22.61 7.32 -21.24
C LEU A 522 22.12 8.44 -22.18
N ASP A 523 20.87 8.35 -22.63
CA ASP A 523 20.21 9.36 -23.49
C ASP A 523 20.23 10.78 -22.90
N ALA A 524 20.03 10.90 -21.58
CA ALA A 524 20.09 12.18 -20.89
C ALA A 524 21.51 12.74 -20.88
N VAL A 525 22.52 11.90 -20.62
CA VAL A 525 23.94 12.31 -20.66
C VAL A 525 24.33 12.75 -22.08
N GLU A 526 24.02 11.95 -23.10
CA GLU A 526 24.34 12.28 -24.50
C GLU A 526 23.76 13.64 -24.89
N THR A 527 22.48 13.87 -24.60
CA THR A 527 21.78 15.08 -25.01
C THR A 527 22.17 16.31 -24.20
N VAL A 528 22.24 16.20 -22.87
CA VAL A 528 22.49 17.35 -21.98
C VAL A 528 23.98 17.70 -21.94
N CYS A 529 24.86 16.70 -21.83
CA CYS A 529 26.29 16.92 -21.83
C CYS A 529 26.84 17.14 -23.25
N GLY A 530 26.05 16.91 -24.32
CA GLY A 530 26.46 17.19 -25.70
C GLY A 530 27.64 16.34 -26.17
N LEU A 531 27.70 15.08 -25.74
CA LEU A 531 28.79 14.15 -26.03
C LEU A 531 28.23 12.95 -26.83
N PRO A 532 28.64 12.75 -28.09
CA PRO A 532 28.20 11.60 -28.87
C PRO A 532 28.84 10.32 -28.32
N CYS A 533 28.04 9.25 -28.17
CA CYS A 533 28.47 7.94 -27.66
C CYS A 533 29.26 8.00 -26.32
N PRO A 534 28.63 8.45 -25.21
CA PRO A 534 29.32 8.59 -23.93
C PRO A 534 29.53 7.25 -23.19
N GLU A 535 29.22 6.09 -23.79
CA GLU A 535 29.27 4.79 -23.11
C GLU A 535 30.65 4.46 -22.54
N ASP A 536 31.70 4.64 -23.34
CA ASP A 536 33.08 4.32 -22.94
C ASP A 536 33.57 5.25 -21.80
N LEU A 537 33.20 6.53 -21.86
CA LEU A 537 33.54 7.51 -20.82
C LEU A 537 32.78 7.24 -19.52
N LEU A 538 31.49 6.90 -19.61
CA LEU A 538 30.68 6.51 -18.44
C LEU A 538 31.21 5.22 -17.81
N ALA A 539 31.54 4.21 -18.61
CA ALA A 539 32.16 2.97 -18.15
C ALA A 539 33.49 3.26 -17.43
N SER A 540 34.35 4.11 -18.01
CA SER A 540 35.61 4.52 -17.37
C SER A 540 35.39 5.26 -16.04
N LEU A 541 34.44 6.20 -15.97
CA LEU A 541 34.12 6.92 -14.73
C LEU A 541 33.55 5.99 -13.64
N VAL A 542 32.77 4.97 -14.04
CA VAL A 542 32.29 3.92 -13.12
C VAL A 542 33.46 3.05 -12.64
N GLU A 543 34.34 2.62 -13.54
CA GLU A 543 35.55 1.87 -13.19
C GLU A 543 36.45 2.64 -12.23
N LYS A 544 36.53 3.97 -12.39
CA LYS A 544 37.30 4.89 -11.54
C LYS A 544 36.56 5.35 -10.28
N SER A 545 35.37 4.79 -10.02
CA SER A 545 34.52 5.04 -8.84
C SER A 545 34.11 6.51 -8.65
N LEU A 546 33.98 7.26 -9.76
CA LEU A 546 33.40 8.60 -9.77
C LEU A 546 31.88 8.56 -10.00
N LEU A 547 31.42 7.54 -10.72
CA LEU A 547 30.01 7.22 -10.92
C LEU A 547 29.69 5.81 -10.42
N GLU A 548 28.43 5.60 -10.07
CA GLU A 548 27.85 4.32 -9.74
C GLU A 548 26.85 3.96 -10.84
N ALA A 549 26.97 2.76 -11.42
CA ALA A 549 25.95 2.19 -12.30
C ALA A 549 24.87 1.51 -11.44
N MET A 550 23.62 1.87 -11.66
CA MET A 550 22.45 1.35 -10.98
C MET A 550 21.58 0.58 -11.97
N GLU A 551 21.15 -0.61 -11.56
CA GLU A 551 20.10 -1.34 -12.25
C GLU A 551 18.76 -0.66 -11.95
N SER A 552 18.04 -0.24 -13.00
CA SER A 552 16.71 0.35 -12.89
C SER A 552 15.71 -0.54 -13.61
N PRO A 553 14.70 -1.10 -12.92
CA PRO A 553 13.61 -1.84 -13.57
C PRO A 553 12.78 -0.97 -14.53
N ALA A 554 12.82 0.36 -14.35
CA ALA A 554 12.02 1.34 -15.10
C ALA A 554 12.74 1.92 -16.33
N ALA A 555 14.06 1.73 -16.43
CA ALA A 555 14.84 2.15 -17.58
C ALA A 555 15.41 0.91 -18.27
N ALA A 556 15.11 0.74 -19.57
CA ALA A 556 15.70 -0.34 -20.37
C ALA A 556 17.24 -0.24 -20.46
N GLU A 557 17.79 0.95 -20.15
CA GLU A 557 19.21 1.28 -20.09
C GLU A 557 19.61 1.58 -18.64
N GLY A 558 20.81 1.15 -18.22
CA GLY A 558 21.33 1.40 -16.87
C GLY A 558 21.36 2.89 -16.50
N ARG A 559 21.21 3.21 -15.21
CA ARG A 559 21.26 4.58 -14.68
C ARG A 559 22.62 4.84 -14.04
N TYR A 560 23.16 6.04 -14.21
CA TYR A 560 24.42 6.46 -13.58
C TYR A 560 24.13 7.46 -12.47
N ARG A 561 24.86 7.39 -11.34
CA ARG A 561 24.75 8.34 -10.22
C ARG A 561 26.14 8.78 -9.75
N MET A 562 26.30 10.05 -9.41
CA MET A 562 27.52 10.57 -8.78
C MET A 562 27.31 10.68 -7.28
N LEU A 563 28.28 10.20 -6.47
CA LEU A 563 28.22 10.37 -5.02
C LEU A 563 28.30 11.85 -4.65
N GLU A 564 27.50 12.27 -3.67
CA GLU A 564 27.35 13.68 -3.31
C GLU A 564 28.68 14.39 -3.00
N THR A 565 29.59 13.72 -2.29
CA THR A 565 30.90 14.30 -1.97
C THR A 565 31.77 14.53 -3.23
N ILE A 566 31.65 13.66 -4.23
CA ILE A 566 32.33 13.80 -5.52
C ILE A 566 31.64 14.89 -6.34
N ARG A 567 30.31 14.94 -6.32
CA ARG A 567 29.50 15.96 -7.01
C ARG A 567 29.83 17.36 -6.51
N VAL A 568 29.90 17.59 -5.20
CA VAL A 568 30.30 18.89 -4.63
C VAL A 568 31.72 19.28 -5.08
N PHE A 569 32.67 18.35 -5.05
CA PHE A 569 34.04 18.64 -5.51
C PHE A 569 34.09 18.96 -7.02
N ALA A 570 33.44 18.14 -7.84
CA ALA A 570 33.37 18.33 -9.29
C ALA A 570 32.67 19.65 -9.64
N ALA A 571 31.61 20.02 -8.89
CA ALA A 571 30.88 21.27 -9.06
C ALA A 571 31.74 22.50 -8.72
N GLU A 572 32.64 22.43 -7.72
CA GLU A 572 33.61 23.52 -7.47
C GLU A 572 34.60 23.72 -8.63
N LYS A 573 34.90 22.66 -9.38
CA LYS A 573 35.76 22.69 -10.57
C LYS A 573 34.97 23.04 -11.84
N CYS A 574 33.64 23.03 -11.77
CA CYS A 574 32.75 23.44 -12.84
C CYS A 574 32.54 24.96 -12.75
N ALA A 575 33.26 25.74 -13.55
CA ALA A 575 33.00 27.17 -13.66
C ALA A 575 31.60 27.35 -14.26
N GLY A 576 30.64 27.85 -13.48
CA GLY A 576 29.20 27.84 -13.78
C GLY A 576 28.89 28.02 -15.27
N GLU A 577 28.38 26.95 -15.89
CA GLU A 577 27.97 26.91 -17.29
C GLU A 577 26.43 27.06 -17.39
N PRO A 578 25.88 28.27 -17.54
CA PRO A 578 24.45 28.49 -17.72
C PRO A 578 23.86 27.64 -18.85
N ALA A 579 24.61 27.47 -19.95
CA ALA A 579 24.18 26.70 -21.10
C ALA A 579 23.90 25.23 -20.78
N LEU A 580 24.69 24.61 -19.90
CA LEU A 580 24.49 23.22 -19.47
C LEU A 580 23.23 23.06 -18.61
N ARG A 581 23.03 23.95 -17.63
CA ARG A 581 21.82 23.93 -16.78
C ARG A 581 20.56 24.16 -17.61
N ASP A 582 20.66 25.06 -18.57
CA ASP A 582 19.59 25.37 -19.52
C ASP A 582 19.31 24.20 -20.48
N ALA A 583 20.35 23.49 -20.95
CA ALA A 583 20.19 22.25 -21.70
C ALA A 583 19.51 21.14 -20.88
N HIS A 584 19.90 20.98 -19.60
CA HIS A 584 19.25 20.07 -18.64
C HIS A 584 17.77 20.39 -18.48
N ALA A 585 17.43 21.62 -18.12
CA ALA A 585 16.04 21.99 -17.90
C ALA A 585 15.18 21.83 -19.16
N ARG A 586 15.72 22.15 -20.35
CA ARG A 586 15.01 21.93 -21.62
C ARG A 586 14.88 20.45 -21.98
N TYR A 587 15.85 19.61 -21.65
CA TYR A 587 15.74 18.15 -21.84
C TYR A 587 14.58 17.60 -21.00
N PHE A 588 14.53 17.96 -19.72
CA PHE A 588 13.48 17.48 -18.81
C PHE A 588 12.10 18.06 -19.12
N LEU A 589 12.02 19.29 -19.64
CA LEU A 589 10.78 19.82 -20.24
C LEU A 589 10.32 18.97 -21.43
N ARG A 590 11.20 18.68 -22.40
CA ARG A 590 10.84 17.83 -23.55
C ARG A 590 10.45 16.41 -23.12
N LEU A 591 11.11 15.86 -22.10
CA LEU A 591 10.76 14.56 -21.55
C LEU A 591 9.35 14.55 -20.97
N ALA A 592 9.00 15.56 -20.17
CA ALA A 592 7.67 15.71 -19.60
C ALA A 592 6.61 15.85 -20.72
N GLU A 593 6.87 16.69 -21.73
CA GLU A 593 5.96 16.90 -22.87
C GLU A 593 5.78 15.63 -23.70
N ARG A 594 6.84 14.84 -23.87
CA ARG A 594 6.75 13.53 -24.54
C ARG A 594 5.96 12.53 -23.71
N ALA A 595 6.09 12.55 -22.39
CA ALA A 595 5.44 11.60 -21.50
C ALA A 595 3.93 11.82 -21.39
N GLU A 596 3.49 13.09 -21.38
CA GLU A 596 2.11 13.48 -21.05
C GLU A 596 1.02 12.69 -21.78
N PRO A 597 1.07 12.48 -23.11
CA PRO A 597 0.03 11.73 -23.80
C PRO A 597 -0.04 10.25 -23.39
N PHE A 598 1.11 9.65 -23.04
CA PHE A 598 1.18 8.25 -22.66
C PHE A 598 0.72 8.00 -21.22
N LEU A 599 0.65 9.04 -20.39
CA LEU A 599 0.08 8.95 -19.03
C LEU A 599 -1.44 8.76 -19.02
N ARG A 600 -2.08 8.89 -20.18
CA ARG A 600 -3.53 8.84 -20.39
C ARG A 600 -3.96 7.66 -21.28
N GLY A 601 -3.14 6.61 -21.36
CA GLY A 601 -3.42 5.43 -22.17
C GLY A 601 -2.71 4.16 -21.71
N ARG A 602 -2.61 3.17 -22.62
CA ARG A 602 -2.10 1.81 -22.30
C ARG A 602 -0.70 1.80 -21.68
N ASP A 603 0.18 2.70 -22.12
CA ASP A 603 1.58 2.82 -21.69
C ASP A 603 1.76 3.64 -20.40
N GLN A 604 0.68 3.89 -19.65
CA GLN A 604 0.68 4.69 -18.42
C GLN A 604 1.71 4.21 -17.40
N LEU A 605 1.79 2.90 -17.09
CA LEU A 605 2.68 2.40 -16.03
C LEU A 605 4.18 2.56 -16.35
N PRO A 606 4.69 2.18 -17.54
CA PRO A 606 6.08 2.44 -17.91
C PRO A 606 6.46 3.93 -17.85
N TRP A 607 5.59 4.82 -18.29
CA TRP A 607 5.85 6.26 -18.29
C TRP A 607 5.78 6.88 -16.89
N LEU A 608 4.87 6.42 -16.02
CA LEU A 608 4.87 6.77 -14.60
C LEU A 608 6.21 6.39 -13.95
N ALA A 609 6.66 5.15 -14.14
CA ALA A 609 7.91 4.67 -13.58
C ALA A 609 9.14 5.45 -14.11
N ARG A 610 9.12 5.85 -15.38
CA ARG A 610 10.16 6.69 -15.98
C ARG A 610 10.20 8.09 -15.36
N LEU A 611 9.05 8.74 -15.18
CA LEU A 611 9.00 10.06 -14.55
C LEU A 611 9.33 10.01 -13.05
N ASP A 612 8.94 8.95 -12.35
CA ASP A 612 9.35 8.72 -10.95
C ASP A 612 10.87 8.68 -10.83
N ALA A 613 11.55 7.98 -11.74
CA ALA A 613 13.01 7.90 -11.74
C ALA A 613 13.69 9.25 -12.00
N GLU A 614 13.02 10.18 -12.69
CA GLU A 614 13.53 11.52 -13.00
C GLU A 614 13.01 12.62 -12.08
N HIS A 615 12.32 12.28 -10.98
CA HIS A 615 11.68 13.23 -10.07
C HIS A 615 12.61 14.39 -9.65
N ASP A 616 13.80 14.09 -9.15
CA ASP A 616 14.77 15.11 -8.70
C ASP A 616 15.25 16.02 -9.84
N ASN A 617 15.40 15.46 -11.04
CA ASN A 617 15.82 16.23 -12.22
C ASN A 617 14.68 17.13 -12.73
N LEU A 618 13.44 16.66 -12.69
CA LEU A 618 12.25 17.42 -13.05
C LEU A 618 12.07 18.61 -12.10
N ASP A 619 12.26 18.41 -10.81
CA ASP A 619 12.14 19.47 -9.83
C ASP A 619 13.26 20.50 -9.93
N ALA A 620 14.50 20.05 -10.17
CA ALA A 620 15.62 20.93 -10.46
C ALA A 620 15.36 21.79 -11.70
N ALA A 621 14.77 21.20 -12.75
CA ALA A 621 14.37 21.91 -13.96
C ALA A 621 13.27 22.95 -13.70
N VAL A 622 12.24 22.64 -12.90
CA VAL A 622 11.20 23.62 -12.49
C VAL A 622 11.83 24.79 -11.75
N GLY A 623 12.72 24.52 -10.79
CA GLY A 623 13.40 25.56 -10.02
C GLY A 623 14.24 26.49 -10.90
N LEU A 624 15.02 25.92 -11.81
CA LEU A 624 15.84 26.71 -12.75
C LEU A 624 14.96 27.57 -13.67
N LEU A 625 13.97 26.96 -14.33
CA LEU A 625 13.10 27.68 -15.27
C LEU A 625 12.30 28.77 -14.56
N THR A 626 11.90 28.57 -13.31
CA THR A 626 11.20 29.62 -12.55
C THR A 626 12.04 30.90 -12.46
N ALA A 627 13.36 30.78 -12.35
CA ALA A 627 14.28 31.92 -12.30
C ALA A 627 14.66 32.48 -13.67
N THR A 628 14.73 31.64 -14.71
CA THR A 628 15.28 32.04 -16.03
C THR A 628 14.24 32.23 -17.13
N ASP A 629 13.16 31.44 -17.13
CA ASP A 629 12.07 31.44 -18.12
C ASP A 629 10.75 30.96 -17.48
N PRO A 630 10.00 31.87 -16.82
CA PRO A 630 8.76 31.51 -16.12
C PRO A 630 7.69 30.91 -17.05
N ALA A 631 7.69 31.21 -18.35
CA ALA A 631 6.74 30.62 -19.30
C ALA A 631 7.06 29.14 -19.57
N ALA A 632 8.33 28.80 -19.72
CA ALA A 632 8.76 27.39 -19.80
C ALA A 632 8.51 26.64 -18.48
N ALA A 633 8.67 27.30 -17.33
CA ALA A 633 8.34 26.72 -16.03
C ALA A 633 6.85 26.41 -15.91
N LEU A 634 5.97 27.32 -16.36
CA LEU A 634 4.52 27.08 -16.42
C LEU A 634 4.20 25.84 -17.26
N ARG A 635 4.79 25.72 -18.45
CA ARG A 635 4.65 24.52 -19.31
C ARG A 635 5.09 23.24 -18.63
N LEU A 636 6.26 23.24 -18.00
CA LEU A 636 6.77 22.07 -17.28
C LEU A 636 5.82 21.65 -16.15
N MET A 637 5.41 22.61 -15.31
CA MET A 637 4.51 22.33 -14.19
C MET A 637 3.13 21.86 -14.66
N ALA A 638 2.58 22.47 -15.70
CA ALA A 638 1.30 22.08 -16.28
C ALA A 638 1.35 20.63 -16.79
N THR A 639 2.39 20.28 -17.55
CA THR A 639 2.59 18.95 -18.12
C THR A 639 2.79 17.87 -17.04
N LEU A 640 3.45 18.20 -15.93
CA LEU A 640 3.64 17.30 -14.79
C LEU A 640 2.41 17.15 -13.89
N THR A 641 1.35 17.96 -14.08
CA THR A 641 0.21 17.99 -13.16
C THR A 641 -0.51 16.64 -13.09
N TRP A 642 -0.76 16.00 -14.24
CA TRP A 642 -1.44 14.70 -14.27
C TRP A 642 -0.59 13.60 -13.61
N PHE A 643 0.70 13.54 -13.94
CA PHE A 643 1.67 12.64 -13.31
C PHE A 643 1.66 12.80 -11.78
N ARG A 644 1.82 14.03 -11.29
CA ARG A 644 1.88 14.33 -9.85
C ARG A 644 0.57 13.95 -9.16
N ARG A 645 -0.59 14.17 -9.77
CA ARG A 645 -1.88 13.73 -9.20
C ARG A 645 -2.03 12.22 -9.16
N LEU A 646 -1.63 11.50 -10.21
CA LEU A 646 -1.67 10.03 -10.23
C LEU A 646 -0.75 9.39 -9.18
N ARG A 647 0.38 10.03 -8.88
CA ARG A 647 1.34 9.58 -7.85
C ARG A 647 1.08 10.16 -6.46
N GLY A 648 0.11 11.07 -6.33
CA GLY A 648 -0.21 11.74 -5.07
C GLY A 648 0.89 12.68 -4.56
N LEU A 649 1.61 13.32 -5.48
CA LEU A 649 2.72 14.24 -5.29
C LEU A 649 2.33 15.71 -5.56
N HIS A 650 1.04 16.03 -5.71
CA HIS A 650 0.61 17.37 -6.12
C HIS A 650 0.62 18.40 -4.98
N GLY A 651 0.79 18.01 -3.74
CA GLY A 651 1.12 18.88 -2.62
C GLY A 651 2.57 19.34 -2.64
N GLU A 652 3.51 18.49 -3.09
CA GLU A 652 4.95 18.80 -3.08
C GLU A 652 5.31 20.00 -3.96
N GLN A 653 4.52 20.21 -5.01
CA GLN A 653 4.73 21.32 -5.95
C GLN A 653 4.19 22.65 -5.43
N LEU A 654 3.44 22.68 -4.32
CA LEU A 654 2.78 23.89 -3.83
C LEU A 654 3.75 25.06 -3.59
N PRO A 655 4.91 24.88 -2.92
CA PRO A 655 5.89 25.97 -2.76
C PRO A 655 6.42 26.49 -4.10
N GLN A 656 6.75 25.59 -5.02
CA GLN A 656 7.27 25.94 -6.35
C GLN A 656 6.21 26.64 -7.20
N ALA A 657 4.95 26.19 -7.16
CA ALA A 657 3.83 26.82 -7.86
C ALA A 657 3.61 28.25 -7.36
N ARG A 658 3.67 28.48 -6.03
CA ARG A 658 3.56 29.82 -5.45
C ARG A 658 4.74 30.71 -5.84
N ALA A 659 5.97 30.20 -5.81
CA ALA A 659 7.15 30.93 -6.26
C ALA A 659 7.05 31.31 -7.74
N LEU A 660 6.57 30.40 -8.58
CA LEU A 660 6.37 30.65 -10.00
C LEU A 660 5.29 31.70 -10.26
N LEU A 661 4.15 31.63 -9.57
CA LEU A 661 3.11 32.66 -9.67
C LEU A 661 3.63 34.03 -9.22
N ALA A 662 4.47 34.08 -8.18
CA ALA A 662 5.11 35.33 -7.75
C ALA A 662 6.08 35.89 -8.81
N ALA A 663 6.79 35.02 -9.54
CA ALA A 663 7.70 35.41 -10.63
C ALA A 663 6.96 35.86 -11.91
N VAL A 664 5.82 35.23 -12.22
CA VAL A 664 4.97 35.55 -13.38
C VAL A 664 4.15 36.83 -13.14
N GLY A 665 3.65 37.02 -11.92
CA GLY A 665 2.74 38.11 -11.57
C GLY A 665 1.27 37.76 -11.82
N ASP A 666 0.44 38.78 -11.92
CA ASP A 666 -1.02 38.63 -11.91
C ASP A 666 -1.65 38.31 -13.28
N GLU A 667 -0.94 38.59 -14.37
CA GLU A 667 -1.40 38.39 -15.74
C GLU A 667 -0.72 37.16 -16.39
N PRO A 668 -1.46 36.37 -17.20
CA PRO A 668 -0.88 35.22 -17.89
C PRO A 668 0.16 35.65 -18.94
N PRO A 669 1.32 34.98 -19.03
CA PRO A 669 2.35 35.35 -19.98
C PRO A 669 2.08 34.77 -21.38
N GLY A 670 1.80 35.64 -22.35
CA GLY A 670 1.71 35.27 -23.76
C GLY A 670 0.67 34.17 -24.05
N GLU A 671 1.08 33.10 -24.73
CA GLU A 671 0.21 31.96 -25.08
C GLU A 671 0.00 30.96 -23.92
N ALA A 672 0.67 31.14 -22.78
CA ALA A 672 0.67 30.20 -21.65
C ALA A 672 -0.52 30.39 -20.67
N SER A 673 -1.65 30.89 -21.16
CA SER A 673 -2.84 31.17 -20.35
C SER A 673 -3.43 29.91 -19.71
N GLU A 674 -3.40 28.79 -20.42
CA GLU A 674 -3.88 27.49 -19.93
C GLU A 674 -3.02 26.99 -18.77
N GLU A 675 -1.70 27.03 -18.97
CA GLU A 675 -0.70 26.60 -17.99
C GLU A 675 -0.70 27.51 -16.75
N TYR A 676 -0.89 28.82 -16.94
CA TYR A 676 -1.07 29.78 -15.85
C TYR A 676 -2.33 29.48 -15.02
N ALA A 677 -3.47 29.21 -15.67
CA ALA A 677 -4.69 28.81 -14.97
C ALA A 677 -4.49 27.51 -14.17
N LEU A 678 -3.82 26.51 -14.77
CA LEU A 678 -3.53 25.25 -14.10
C LEU A 678 -2.59 25.43 -12.91
N CYS A 679 -1.58 26.30 -13.02
CA CYS A 679 -0.69 26.66 -11.91
C CYS A 679 -1.48 27.30 -10.75
N LEU A 680 -2.37 28.26 -11.04
CA LEU A 680 -3.26 28.83 -10.02
C LEU A 680 -4.09 27.76 -9.32
N MET A 681 -4.70 26.85 -10.07
CA MET A 681 -5.54 25.77 -9.52
C MET A 681 -4.76 24.79 -8.66
N ASN A 682 -3.51 24.47 -9.02
CA ASN A 682 -2.63 23.63 -8.21
C ASN A 682 -2.20 24.29 -6.88
N THR A 683 -2.49 25.58 -6.66
CA THR A 683 -2.27 26.26 -5.37
C THR A 683 -3.48 26.30 -4.44
N VAL A 684 -4.60 25.71 -4.85
CA VAL A 684 -5.86 25.70 -4.08
C VAL A 684 -5.83 24.53 -3.10
N ALA A 685 -5.91 24.85 -1.82
CA ALA A 685 -5.86 23.90 -0.71
C ALA A 685 -7.23 23.64 -0.07
N GLY A 686 -8.21 24.54 -0.26
CA GLY A 686 -9.60 24.33 0.17
C GLY A 686 -9.82 24.36 1.68
N ARG A 687 -8.83 24.81 2.47
CA ARG A 687 -8.88 24.85 3.94
C ARG A 687 -9.40 26.18 4.49
N GLY A 688 -9.46 27.23 3.67
CA GLY A 688 -9.89 28.58 4.09
C GLY A 688 -8.82 29.40 4.83
N ASP A 689 -7.65 28.81 5.12
CA ASP A 689 -6.55 29.46 5.86
C ASP A 689 -5.71 30.41 4.99
N ASP A 690 -5.83 30.33 3.66
CA ASP A 690 -5.12 31.18 2.72
C ASP A 690 -6.06 32.29 2.20
N PRO A 691 -5.91 33.55 2.67
CA PRO A 691 -6.79 34.65 2.28
C PRO A 691 -6.69 34.99 0.78
N GLY A 692 -5.62 34.59 0.10
CA GLY A 692 -5.44 34.77 -1.34
C GLY A 692 -6.11 33.69 -2.20
N GLU A 693 -6.57 32.58 -1.61
CA GLU A 693 -7.10 31.43 -2.35
C GLU A 693 -8.34 31.79 -3.18
N ALA A 694 -9.30 32.51 -2.59
CA ALA A 694 -10.52 32.92 -3.29
C ALA A 694 -10.23 33.79 -4.52
N ALA A 695 -9.21 34.65 -4.45
CA ALA A 695 -8.76 35.47 -5.57
C ALA A 695 -8.14 34.61 -6.68
N ARG A 696 -7.31 33.62 -6.31
CA ARG A 696 -6.70 32.69 -7.28
C ARG A 696 -7.74 31.80 -7.97
N VAL A 697 -8.73 31.27 -7.23
CA VAL A 697 -9.86 30.52 -7.81
C VAL A 697 -10.65 31.39 -8.79
N THR A 698 -10.97 32.62 -8.41
CA THR A 698 -11.70 33.57 -9.28
C THR A 698 -10.92 33.86 -10.56
N ARG A 699 -9.61 34.09 -10.44
CA ARG A 699 -8.72 34.36 -11.58
C ARG A 699 -8.57 33.17 -12.51
N ALA A 700 -8.33 31.97 -11.97
CA ALA A 700 -8.28 30.74 -12.76
C ALA A 700 -9.58 30.56 -13.55
N GLY A 701 -10.73 30.74 -12.92
CA GLY A 701 -12.02 30.67 -13.60
C GLY A 701 -12.22 31.73 -14.68
N ALA A 702 -11.69 32.95 -14.51
CA ALA A 702 -11.74 33.99 -15.54
C ALA A 702 -10.90 33.62 -16.77
N VAL A 703 -9.68 33.09 -16.55
CA VAL A 703 -8.81 32.63 -17.62
C VAL A 703 -9.44 31.44 -18.35
N MET A 704 -9.93 30.43 -17.63
CA MET A 704 -10.60 29.28 -18.24
C MET A 704 -11.81 29.68 -19.09
N ARG A 705 -12.61 30.66 -18.67
CA ARG A 705 -13.74 31.18 -19.47
C ARG A 705 -13.32 31.98 -20.71
N SER A 706 -12.09 32.48 -20.77
CA SER A 706 -11.56 33.15 -21.97
C SER A 706 -11.00 32.19 -23.02
N LEU A 707 -10.80 30.91 -22.69
CA LEU A 707 -10.28 29.90 -23.62
C LEU A 707 -11.45 29.27 -24.39
N ASP A 708 -11.60 29.62 -25.66
CA ASP A 708 -12.64 29.15 -26.59
C ASP A 708 -12.10 28.16 -27.64
N ARG A 709 -11.01 27.47 -27.30
CA ARG A 709 -10.32 26.50 -28.13
C ARG A 709 -10.09 25.18 -27.38
N PRO A 710 -9.80 24.07 -28.08
CA PRO A 710 -9.27 22.87 -27.43
C PRO A 710 -8.06 23.20 -26.55
N LEU A 711 -8.09 22.66 -25.34
CA LEU A 711 -6.99 22.73 -24.37
C LEU A 711 -5.89 21.76 -24.79
N ARG A 712 -4.65 22.15 -24.55
CA ARG A 712 -3.48 21.29 -24.78
C ARG A 712 -3.45 20.14 -23.78
N LEU A 713 -3.99 20.37 -22.59
CA LEU A 713 -4.08 19.47 -21.46
C LEU A 713 -5.57 19.34 -21.06
N PRO A 714 -6.35 18.45 -21.70
CA PRO A 714 -7.81 18.38 -21.50
C PRO A 714 -8.22 18.06 -20.05
N PHE A 715 -7.34 17.43 -19.26
CA PHE A 715 -7.57 17.19 -17.83
C PHE A 715 -7.71 18.47 -16.99
N THR A 716 -7.27 19.61 -17.52
CA THR A 716 -7.42 20.93 -16.89
C THR A 716 -8.88 21.23 -16.55
N VAL A 717 -9.85 20.74 -17.34
CA VAL A 717 -11.28 20.86 -17.05
C VAL A 717 -11.66 20.17 -15.74
N ILE A 718 -11.13 18.96 -15.47
CA ILE A 718 -11.36 18.26 -14.19
C ILE A 718 -10.76 19.05 -13.04
N VAL A 719 -9.51 19.51 -13.19
CA VAL A 719 -8.83 20.28 -12.13
C VAL A 719 -9.58 21.57 -11.83
N TRP A 720 -10.15 22.20 -12.85
CA TRP A 720 -11.03 23.35 -12.71
C TRP A 720 -12.28 23.00 -11.91
N SER A 721 -12.98 21.91 -12.26
CA SER A 721 -14.16 21.45 -11.54
C SER A 721 -13.89 21.18 -10.06
N LEU A 722 -12.71 20.66 -9.71
CA LEU A 722 -12.32 20.37 -8.34
C LEU A 722 -11.99 21.63 -7.50
N THR A 723 -11.67 22.76 -8.14
CA THR A 723 -11.19 23.97 -7.46
C THR A 723 -12.20 25.11 -7.43
N GLY A 724 -13.18 25.16 -8.33
CA GLY A 724 -14.22 26.20 -8.28
C GLY A 724 -15.20 26.30 -9.45
N GLY A 725 -15.12 25.45 -10.48
CA GLY A 725 -16.11 25.42 -11.58
C GLY A 725 -15.59 24.73 -12.83
N PRO A 726 -16.40 24.39 -13.84
CA PRO A 726 -17.79 24.78 -14.01
C PRO A 726 -18.73 23.82 -13.26
N LEU A 727 -19.81 24.36 -12.68
CA LEU A 727 -20.70 23.62 -11.77
C LEU A 727 -21.94 23.02 -12.47
N ARG A 728 -22.39 23.50 -13.65
CA ARG A 728 -23.50 22.97 -14.51
C ARG A 728 -23.54 23.68 -15.88
N PRO A 729 -24.30 23.17 -16.88
CA PRO A 729 -24.01 21.98 -17.71
C PRO A 729 -22.68 22.15 -18.45
N ALA A 730 -22.20 21.13 -19.18
CA ALA A 730 -21.14 21.34 -20.15
C ALA A 730 -21.64 22.28 -21.26
N ASP A 731 -21.54 23.59 -21.02
CA ASP A 731 -21.73 24.62 -22.01
C ASP A 731 -20.86 24.26 -23.23
N GLU A 732 -21.26 24.70 -24.42
CA GLU A 732 -20.56 24.44 -25.68
C GLU A 732 -19.04 24.66 -25.56
N GLN A 733 -18.63 25.61 -24.73
CA GLN A 733 -17.25 25.88 -24.37
C GLN A 733 -16.50 24.67 -23.75
N VAL A 734 -17.07 23.94 -22.79
CA VAL A 734 -16.40 22.79 -22.17
C VAL A 734 -16.19 21.67 -23.19
N ARG A 735 -17.16 21.47 -24.09
CA ARG A 735 -17.03 20.51 -25.19
C ARG A 735 -15.90 20.91 -26.14
N VAL A 736 -15.84 22.20 -26.50
CA VAL A 736 -14.75 22.75 -27.32
C VAL A 736 -13.39 22.60 -26.62
N GLN A 737 -13.33 22.87 -25.31
CA GLN A 737 -12.10 22.81 -24.50
C GLN A 737 -11.54 21.40 -24.36
N VAL A 738 -12.39 20.39 -24.18
CA VAL A 738 -11.96 18.99 -24.10
C VAL A 738 -11.43 18.48 -25.46
N GLY A 739 -11.95 19.03 -26.56
CA GLY A 739 -11.61 18.62 -27.91
C GLY A 739 -12.21 17.26 -28.30
N ASP A 740 -11.85 16.80 -29.50
CA ASP A 740 -12.47 15.62 -30.14
C ASP A 740 -11.71 14.29 -29.87
N GLU A 741 -10.65 14.33 -29.06
CA GLU A 741 -9.85 13.15 -28.74
C GLU A 741 -10.65 12.12 -27.92
N PRO A 742 -10.53 10.80 -28.18
CA PRO A 742 -11.31 9.77 -27.48
C PRO A 742 -11.18 9.81 -25.96
N TRP A 743 -9.98 10.09 -25.46
CA TRP A 743 -9.73 10.22 -24.02
C TRP A 743 -10.45 11.44 -23.44
N GLY A 744 -10.46 12.57 -24.16
CA GLY A 744 -11.18 13.78 -23.77
C GLY A 744 -12.68 13.52 -23.66
N HIS A 745 -13.29 12.88 -24.66
CA HIS A 745 -14.71 12.53 -24.61
C HIS A 745 -15.06 11.62 -23.42
N ALA A 746 -14.23 10.61 -23.14
CA ALA A 746 -14.40 9.75 -21.97
C ALA A 746 -14.33 10.56 -20.66
N LEU A 747 -13.41 11.52 -20.59
CA LEU A 747 -13.26 12.44 -19.47
C LEU A 747 -14.48 13.34 -19.26
N LEU A 748 -15.03 13.86 -20.36
CA LEU A 748 -16.24 14.68 -20.33
C LEU A 748 -17.44 13.87 -19.87
N ASP A 749 -17.64 12.66 -20.39
CA ASP A 749 -18.71 11.75 -19.96
C ASP A 749 -18.58 11.40 -18.48
N LEU A 750 -17.35 11.23 -17.96
CA LEU A 750 -17.11 11.02 -16.52
C LEU A 750 -17.58 12.21 -15.68
N GLY A 751 -17.17 13.42 -16.07
CA GLY A 751 -17.57 14.65 -15.37
C GLY A 751 -19.08 14.86 -15.38
N LEU A 752 -19.72 14.66 -16.54
CA LEU A 752 -21.17 14.72 -16.69
C LEU A 752 -21.87 13.66 -15.83
N ALA A 753 -21.33 12.44 -15.76
CA ALA A 753 -21.91 11.38 -14.94
C ALA A 753 -21.97 11.76 -13.45
N TYR A 754 -20.90 12.34 -12.89
CA TYR A 754 -20.91 12.85 -11.52
C TYR A 754 -21.90 14.01 -11.33
N GLN A 755 -21.99 14.94 -12.28
CA GLN A 755 -22.96 16.03 -12.21
C GLN A 755 -24.41 15.52 -12.20
N GLU A 756 -24.74 14.58 -13.08
CA GLU A 756 -26.08 13.97 -13.15
C GLU A 756 -26.39 13.14 -11.90
N LEU A 757 -25.39 12.47 -11.34
CA LEU A 757 -25.53 11.72 -10.08
C LEU A 757 -25.96 12.67 -8.94
N TYR A 758 -25.26 13.80 -8.79
CA TYR A 758 -25.61 14.81 -7.78
C TYR A 758 -26.86 15.63 -8.12
N ALA A 759 -27.32 15.61 -9.37
CA ALA A 759 -28.57 16.23 -9.80
C ALA A 759 -29.81 15.33 -9.64
N SER A 760 -29.68 14.18 -8.97
CA SER A 760 -30.75 13.19 -8.77
C SER A 760 -31.22 12.50 -10.06
N HIS A 761 -30.34 12.37 -11.06
CA HIS A 761 -30.63 11.72 -12.34
C HIS A 761 -29.82 10.42 -12.50
N ALA A 762 -29.90 9.53 -11.51
CA ALA A 762 -29.08 8.30 -11.45
C ALA A 762 -29.07 7.44 -12.73
N PRO A 763 -30.20 7.20 -13.45
CA PRO A 763 -30.15 6.41 -14.68
C PRO A 763 -29.34 7.08 -15.81
N VAL A 764 -29.36 8.41 -15.89
CA VAL A 764 -28.57 9.18 -16.87
C VAL A 764 -27.09 9.18 -16.48
N ALA A 765 -26.82 9.27 -15.17
CA ALA A 765 -25.47 9.14 -14.62
C ALA A 765 -24.88 7.76 -14.92
N GLU A 766 -25.60 6.67 -14.65
CA GLU A 766 -25.18 5.29 -14.91
C GLU A 766 -24.85 5.06 -16.39
N ALA A 767 -25.72 5.53 -17.29
CA ALA A 767 -25.47 5.46 -18.73
C ALA A 767 -24.22 6.26 -19.15
N SER A 768 -23.95 7.39 -18.51
CA SER A 768 -22.77 8.21 -18.78
C SER A 768 -21.48 7.60 -18.24
N PHE A 769 -21.51 7.01 -17.03
CA PHE A 769 -20.39 6.22 -16.50
C PHE A 769 -20.08 5.02 -17.40
N ALA A 770 -21.09 4.34 -17.94
CA ALA A 770 -20.89 3.21 -18.84
C ALA A 770 -20.19 3.62 -20.16
N ARG A 771 -20.62 4.72 -20.80
CA ARG A 771 -19.95 5.27 -21.99
C ARG A 771 -18.52 5.71 -21.69
N SER A 772 -18.32 6.38 -20.56
CA SER A 772 -16.99 6.80 -20.11
C SER A 772 -16.06 5.60 -19.89
N LEU A 773 -16.54 4.54 -19.26
CA LEU A 773 -15.80 3.30 -19.06
C LEU A 773 -15.39 2.65 -20.38
N GLU A 774 -16.28 2.60 -21.38
CA GLU A 774 -15.95 2.11 -22.72
C GLU A 774 -14.86 2.96 -23.39
N GLY A 775 -14.95 4.28 -23.28
CA GLY A 775 -13.93 5.21 -23.78
C GLY A 775 -12.56 5.02 -23.10
N PHE A 776 -12.53 4.85 -21.77
CA PHE A 776 -11.29 4.57 -21.06
C PHE A 776 -10.72 3.18 -21.33
N ARG A 777 -11.56 2.17 -21.59
CA ARG A 777 -11.10 0.85 -22.06
C ARG A 777 -10.48 0.90 -23.44
N ALA A 778 -11.01 1.74 -24.34
CA ALA A 778 -10.44 1.93 -25.67
C ALA A 778 -9.04 2.55 -25.60
N THR A 779 -8.86 3.55 -24.75
CA THR A 779 -7.58 4.28 -24.56
C THR A 779 -6.59 3.55 -23.64
N GLY A 780 -7.08 2.71 -22.72
CA GLY A 780 -6.29 1.97 -21.74
C GLY A 780 -5.96 2.75 -20.47
N ASP A 781 -6.72 3.80 -20.14
CA ASP A 781 -6.50 4.61 -18.94
C ASP A 781 -7.06 3.95 -17.67
N ARG A 782 -6.16 3.53 -16.77
CA ARG A 782 -6.52 2.77 -15.56
C ARG A 782 -7.24 3.63 -14.53
N TRP A 783 -6.85 4.90 -14.44
CA TRP A 783 -7.47 5.83 -13.49
C TRP A 783 -8.93 6.08 -13.87
N GLY A 784 -9.19 6.38 -15.14
CA GLY A 784 -10.54 6.60 -15.65
C GLY A 784 -11.43 5.37 -15.51
N MET A 785 -10.91 4.18 -15.81
CA MET A 785 -11.62 2.91 -15.59
C MET A 785 -12.01 2.74 -14.11
N ALA A 786 -11.06 2.87 -13.17
CA ALA A 786 -11.34 2.74 -11.74
C ALA A 786 -12.41 3.74 -11.25
N ASN A 787 -12.37 4.99 -11.74
CA ASN A 787 -13.32 6.05 -11.36
C ASN A 787 -14.73 5.88 -11.94
N CYS A 788 -14.90 5.02 -12.96
CA CYS A 788 -16.21 4.63 -13.49
C CYS A 788 -16.77 3.38 -12.79
N LEU A 789 -15.89 2.44 -12.42
CA LEU A 789 -16.29 1.14 -11.89
C LEU A 789 -16.95 1.23 -10.51
N ASP A 790 -16.46 2.11 -9.63
CA ASP A 790 -17.03 2.31 -8.29
C ASP A 790 -18.51 2.78 -8.32
N PRO A 791 -18.87 3.90 -8.97
CA PRO A 791 -20.28 4.31 -9.03
C PRO A 791 -21.17 3.33 -9.81
N LEU A 792 -20.65 2.64 -10.84
CA LEU A 792 -21.41 1.58 -11.53
C LEU A 792 -21.70 0.39 -10.61
N ALA A 793 -20.76 0.02 -9.75
CA ALA A 793 -20.96 -1.03 -8.76
C ALA A 793 -22.02 -0.64 -7.72
N LEU A 794 -21.99 0.59 -7.22
CA LEU A 794 -23.01 1.11 -6.29
C LEU A 794 -24.41 1.17 -6.94
N SER A 795 -24.50 1.52 -8.23
CA SER A 795 -25.77 1.44 -8.98
C SER A 795 -26.28 0.01 -9.12
N ALA A 796 -25.41 -0.96 -9.40
CA ALA A 796 -25.77 -2.37 -9.48
C ALA A 796 -26.24 -2.92 -8.12
N ASP A 797 -25.53 -2.60 -7.05
CA ASP A 797 -25.87 -2.97 -5.67
C ASP A 797 -27.23 -2.38 -5.23
N GLY A 798 -27.48 -1.11 -5.56
CA GLY A 798 -28.78 -0.48 -5.29
C GLY A 798 -29.96 -1.17 -5.97
N ARG A 799 -29.74 -1.86 -7.10
CA ARG A 799 -30.73 -2.69 -7.81
C ARG A 799 -30.82 -4.13 -7.28
N GLY A 800 -30.00 -4.50 -6.29
CA GLY A 800 -29.90 -5.85 -5.74
C GLY A 800 -28.99 -6.80 -6.55
N ASP A 801 -28.28 -6.30 -7.57
CA ASP A 801 -27.33 -7.10 -8.36
C ASP A 801 -25.93 -7.08 -7.70
N HIS A 802 -25.86 -7.67 -6.51
CA HIS A 802 -24.64 -7.69 -5.71
C HIS A 802 -23.49 -8.46 -6.38
N ALA A 803 -23.80 -9.46 -7.21
CA ALA A 803 -22.79 -10.22 -7.93
C ALA A 803 -22.08 -9.32 -8.95
N ARG A 804 -22.84 -8.58 -9.75
CA ARG A 804 -22.27 -7.64 -10.71
C ARG A 804 -21.49 -6.51 -10.03
N ALA A 805 -21.99 -6.02 -8.89
CA ALA A 805 -21.30 -4.99 -8.11
C ALA A 805 -19.91 -5.46 -7.64
N LEU A 806 -19.79 -6.69 -7.12
CA LEU A 806 -18.51 -7.25 -6.69
C LEU A 806 -17.53 -7.44 -7.87
N GLU A 807 -17.99 -7.91 -9.03
CA GLU A 807 -17.15 -8.04 -10.23
C GLU A 807 -16.53 -6.70 -10.66
N LEU A 808 -17.36 -5.65 -10.70
CA LEU A 808 -16.92 -4.29 -11.07
C LEU A 808 -15.89 -3.75 -10.07
N LEU A 809 -16.09 -4.00 -8.77
CA LEU A 809 -15.18 -3.56 -7.71
C LEU A 809 -13.86 -4.35 -7.73
N ASP A 810 -13.89 -5.65 -8.00
CA ASP A 810 -12.69 -6.48 -8.13
C ASP A 810 -11.84 -6.02 -9.33
N GLU A 811 -12.47 -5.66 -10.46
CA GLU A 811 -11.80 -5.02 -11.60
C GLU A 811 -11.17 -3.67 -11.20
N GLY A 812 -11.92 -2.81 -10.51
CA GLY A 812 -11.42 -1.51 -10.04
C GLY A 812 -10.22 -1.64 -9.08
N LEU A 813 -10.27 -2.63 -8.17
CA LEU A 813 -9.20 -2.92 -7.22
C LEU A 813 -7.92 -3.39 -7.93
N ALA A 814 -8.03 -4.09 -9.06
CA ALA A 814 -6.87 -4.46 -9.87
C ALA A 814 -6.17 -3.20 -10.41
N TYR A 815 -6.91 -2.27 -11.03
CA TYR A 815 -6.36 -1.02 -11.54
C TYR A 815 -5.78 -0.13 -10.43
N GLY A 816 -6.44 -0.04 -9.28
CA GLY A 816 -5.91 0.70 -8.13
C GLY A 816 -4.56 0.16 -7.63
N ARG A 817 -4.38 -1.18 -7.64
CA ARG A 817 -3.09 -1.82 -7.29
C ARG A 817 -2.01 -1.55 -8.32
N GLU A 818 -2.34 -1.64 -9.61
CA GLU A 818 -1.41 -1.35 -10.71
C GLU A 818 -0.89 0.10 -10.66
N LEU A 819 -1.76 1.05 -10.31
CA LEU A 819 -1.39 2.46 -10.14
C LEU A 819 -0.70 2.78 -8.81
N GLU A 820 -0.65 1.82 -7.88
CA GLU A 820 -0.21 2.02 -6.50
C GLU A 820 -0.97 3.18 -5.81
N ALA A 821 -2.30 3.17 -5.93
CA ALA A 821 -3.19 4.26 -5.52
C ALA A 821 -3.94 3.90 -4.21
N PRO A 822 -3.34 4.13 -3.01
CA PRO A 822 -3.88 3.62 -1.74
C PRO A 822 -5.21 4.26 -1.35
N GLU A 823 -5.44 5.53 -1.71
CA GLU A 823 -6.67 6.25 -1.39
C GLU A 823 -7.86 5.71 -2.19
N GLU A 824 -7.66 5.45 -3.49
CA GLU A 824 -8.63 4.86 -4.39
C GLU A 824 -8.92 3.40 -4.04
N ILE A 825 -7.90 2.63 -3.65
CA ILE A 825 -8.09 1.27 -3.12
C ILE A 825 -8.93 1.30 -1.85
N ALA A 826 -8.72 2.26 -0.95
CA ALA A 826 -9.51 2.38 0.29
C ALA A 826 -11.00 2.62 -0.01
N ASP A 827 -11.33 3.47 -0.98
CA ASP A 827 -12.72 3.71 -1.41
C ASP A 827 -13.35 2.46 -2.01
N LEU A 828 -12.67 1.79 -2.95
CA LEU A 828 -13.16 0.56 -3.58
C LEU A 828 -13.38 -0.56 -2.56
N LEU A 829 -12.50 -0.70 -1.56
CA LEU A 829 -12.68 -1.66 -0.47
C LEU A 829 -13.89 -1.30 0.42
N ARG A 830 -14.12 -0.01 0.68
CA ARG A 830 -15.28 0.47 1.44
C ARG A 830 -16.59 0.18 0.68
N SER A 831 -16.63 0.44 -0.62
CA SER A 831 -17.77 0.09 -1.47
C SER A 831 -17.99 -1.43 -1.49
N ARG A 832 -16.94 -2.23 -1.65
CA ARG A 832 -17.03 -3.70 -1.62
C ARG A 832 -17.55 -4.23 -0.30
N ALA A 833 -17.07 -3.68 0.82
CA ALA A 833 -17.56 -4.01 2.15
C ALA A 833 -19.06 -3.70 2.30
N THR A 834 -19.52 -2.59 1.74
CA THR A 834 -20.95 -2.22 1.73
C THR A 834 -21.79 -3.24 0.98
N VAL A 835 -21.36 -3.65 -0.22
CA VAL A 835 -22.05 -4.70 -1.02
C VAL A 835 -22.09 -6.04 -0.28
N LEU A 836 -20.98 -6.43 0.37
CA LEU A 836 -20.92 -7.65 1.17
C LEU A 836 -21.87 -7.60 2.37
N LEU A 837 -21.97 -6.44 3.02
CA LEU A 837 -22.88 -6.23 4.12
C LEU A 837 -24.34 -6.37 3.68
N HIS A 838 -24.70 -5.83 2.51
CA HIS A 838 -26.03 -6.02 1.90
C HIS A 838 -26.34 -7.49 1.56
N ARG A 839 -25.32 -8.30 1.21
CA ARG A 839 -25.46 -9.76 1.06
C ARG A 839 -25.53 -10.54 2.38
N GLY A 840 -25.33 -9.88 3.53
CA GLY A 840 -25.28 -10.51 4.84
C GLY A 840 -23.92 -11.12 5.23
N ASN A 841 -22.85 -10.87 4.46
CA ASN A 841 -21.50 -11.34 4.75
C ASN A 841 -20.76 -10.39 5.71
N THR A 842 -21.22 -10.31 6.96
CA THR A 842 -20.73 -9.33 7.96
C THR A 842 -19.25 -9.45 8.30
N GLU A 843 -18.72 -10.67 8.42
CA GLU A 843 -17.31 -10.93 8.76
C GLU A 843 -16.36 -10.43 7.67
N GLU A 844 -16.63 -10.78 6.40
CA GLU A 844 -15.84 -10.33 5.26
C GLU A 844 -15.97 -8.81 5.07
N ALA A 845 -17.16 -8.25 5.27
CA ALA A 845 -17.39 -6.80 5.24
C ALA A 845 -16.55 -6.07 6.30
N ALA A 846 -16.51 -6.57 7.54
CA ALA A 846 -15.67 -6.01 8.61
C ALA A 846 -14.19 -5.99 8.20
N ALA A 847 -13.67 -7.10 7.68
CA ALA A 847 -12.28 -7.20 7.24
C ALA A 847 -11.95 -6.15 6.16
N HIS A 848 -12.84 -5.94 5.18
CA HIS A 848 -12.67 -4.93 4.15
C HIS A 848 -12.75 -3.50 4.68
N PHE A 849 -13.68 -3.19 5.59
CA PHE A 849 -13.72 -1.87 6.23
C PHE A 849 -12.47 -1.60 7.08
N THR A 850 -11.98 -2.59 7.83
CA THR A 850 -10.73 -2.46 8.59
C THR A 850 -9.54 -2.18 7.67
N ARG A 851 -9.43 -2.89 6.54
CA ARG A 851 -8.37 -2.65 5.55
C ARG A 851 -8.50 -1.28 4.90
N SER A 852 -9.72 -0.86 4.55
CA SER A 852 -10.01 0.48 4.04
C SER A 852 -9.57 1.56 5.03
N ALA A 853 -9.93 1.44 6.32
CA ALA A 853 -9.52 2.36 7.37
C ALA A 853 -7.99 2.43 7.54
N ALA A 854 -7.30 1.30 7.47
CA ALA A 854 -5.84 1.25 7.57
C ALA A 854 -5.15 1.96 6.39
N LEU A 855 -5.64 1.75 5.17
CA LEU A 855 -5.13 2.43 3.97
C LEU A 855 -5.43 3.93 3.99
N ALA A 856 -6.66 4.32 4.34
CA ALA A 856 -7.05 5.73 4.47
C ALA A 856 -6.22 6.46 5.55
N ARG A 857 -5.95 5.80 6.68
CA ARG A 857 -5.05 6.34 7.72
C ARG A 857 -3.63 6.50 7.21
N THR A 858 -3.16 5.58 6.37
CA THR A 858 -1.83 5.66 5.75
C THR A 858 -1.76 6.73 4.67
N ALA A 859 -2.86 7.02 3.98
CA ALA A 859 -2.94 8.15 3.03
C ALA A 859 -3.16 9.52 3.73
N GLY A 860 -3.43 9.53 5.04
CA GLY A 860 -3.64 10.76 5.82
C GLY A 860 -4.96 11.47 5.49
N VAL A 861 -6.01 10.69 5.21
CA VAL A 861 -7.36 11.19 4.85
C VAL A 861 -8.39 10.81 5.93
N PRO A 862 -8.56 11.65 6.98
CA PRO A 862 -9.38 11.30 8.15
C PRO A 862 -10.86 11.08 7.80
N ASP A 863 -11.43 11.84 6.87
CA ASP A 863 -12.84 11.67 6.44
C ASP A 863 -13.09 10.27 5.84
N LYS A 864 -12.11 9.70 5.12
CA LYS A 864 -12.22 8.32 4.59
C LYS A 864 -12.06 7.27 5.69
N VAL A 865 -11.25 7.56 6.72
CA VAL A 865 -11.21 6.72 7.93
C VAL A 865 -12.56 6.75 8.63
N ALA A 866 -13.20 7.93 8.74
CA ALA A 866 -14.53 8.09 9.30
C ALA A 866 -15.58 7.27 8.51
N GLY A 867 -15.56 7.31 7.19
CA GLY A 867 -16.45 6.50 6.35
C GLY A 867 -16.25 4.99 6.49
N ALA A 868 -15.02 4.53 6.73
CA ALA A 868 -14.75 3.12 7.03
C ALA A 868 -15.18 2.73 8.46
N ARG A 869 -15.01 3.63 9.44
CA ARG A 869 -15.52 3.47 10.82
C ARG A 869 -17.04 3.39 10.85
N ARG A 870 -17.73 4.24 10.08
CA ARG A 870 -19.17 4.16 9.87
C ARG A 870 -19.60 2.77 9.39
N GLY A 871 -18.90 2.20 8.41
CA GLY A 871 -19.15 0.85 7.92
C GLY A 871 -18.96 -0.25 8.97
N LEU A 872 -17.91 -0.15 9.79
CA LEU A 872 -17.72 -1.06 10.95
C LEU A 872 -18.86 -0.91 11.97
N GLY A 873 -19.35 0.32 12.18
CA GLY A 873 -20.53 0.58 12.99
C GLY A 873 -21.78 -0.10 12.43
N ASP A 874 -22.00 -0.04 11.11
CA ASP A 874 -23.11 -0.73 10.45
C ASP A 874 -23.01 -2.25 10.59
N VAL A 875 -21.81 -2.82 10.47
CA VAL A 875 -21.57 -4.26 10.68
C VAL A 875 -21.92 -4.67 12.11
N ALA A 876 -21.43 -3.93 13.11
CA ALA A 876 -21.70 -4.21 14.52
C ALA A 876 -23.21 -4.11 14.82
N ARG A 877 -23.86 -3.04 14.36
CA ARG A 877 -25.30 -2.81 14.54
C ARG A 877 -26.15 -3.91 13.90
N LEU A 878 -25.87 -4.27 12.64
CA LEU A 878 -26.62 -5.32 11.94
C LEU A 878 -26.35 -6.72 12.52
N SER A 879 -25.25 -6.90 13.24
CA SER A 879 -24.94 -8.12 14.00
C SER A 879 -25.56 -8.12 15.42
N GLY A 880 -26.22 -7.03 15.83
CA GLY A 880 -26.84 -6.87 17.15
C GLY A 880 -25.94 -6.32 18.25
N ASP A 881 -24.70 -5.93 17.93
CA ASP A 881 -23.73 -5.36 18.87
C ASP A 881 -23.80 -3.83 18.85
N THR A 882 -24.81 -3.29 19.54
CA THR A 882 -25.09 -1.85 19.51
C THR A 882 -24.06 -1.02 20.29
N ASP A 883 -23.34 -1.62 21.24
CA ASP A 883 -22.30 -0.94 21.99
C ASP A 883 -21.06 -0.68 21.14
N HIS A 884 -20.54 -1.68 20.44
CA HIS A 884 -19.44 -1.45 19.50
C HIS A 884 -19.86 -0.58 18.31
N ALA A 885 -21.12 -0.66 17.87
CA ALA A 885 -21.64 0.22 16.83
C ALA A 885 -21.49 1.70 17.23
N ARG A 886 -21.92 2.05 18.45
CA ARG A 886 -21.84 3.40 18.99
C ARG A 886 -20.40 3.92 19.04
N VAL A 887 -19.47 3.12 19.58
CA VAL A 887 -18.04 3.45 19.64
C VAL A 887 -17.47 3.75 18.26
N HIS A 888 -17.85 2.96 17.24
CA HIS A 888 -17.39 3.20 15.88
C HIS A 888 -17.94 4.48 15.25
N TYR A 889 -19.22 4.80 15.47
CA TYR A 889 -19.79 6.04 14.95
C TYR A 889 -19.26 7.28 15.67
N GLU A 890 -19.12 7.23 17.00
CA GLU A 890 -18.56 8.34 17.80
C GLU A 890 -17.09 8.61 17.41
N SER A 891 -16.27 7.56 17.33
CA SER A 891 -14.88 7.69 16.86
C SER A 891 -14.80 8.19 15.40
N GLY A 892 -15.79 7.87 14.57
CA GLY A 892 -15.90 8.43 13.22
C GLY A 892 -16.19 9.94 13.24
N LEU A 893 -17.06 10.40 14.13
CA LEU A 893 -17.40 11.83 14.26
C LEU A 893 -16.22 12.66 14.73
N GLU A 894 -15.40 12.13 15.64
CA GLU A 894 -14.17 12.79 16.10
C GLU A 894 -13.17 13.05 14.96
N LEU A 895 -13.20 12.22 13.91
CA LEU A 895 -12.33 12.34 12.74
C LEU A 895 -12.86 13.33 11.69
N CYS A 896 -14.16 13.63 11.68
CA CYS A 896 -14.75 14.58 10.76
C CYS A 896 -14.34 16.00 11.13
N THR A 897 -13.46 16.61 10.33
CA THR A 897 -13.11 18.04 10.48
C THR A 897 -14.29 18.93 10.10
N ALA A 898 -14.35 20.20 10.50
CA ALA A 898 -15.37 21.15 10.02
C ALA A 898 -15.09 21.63 8.58
N THR A 899 -14.96 20.71 7.62
CA THR A 899 -14.77 21.00 6.20
C THR A 899 -15.99 20.55 5.39
N TRP A 900 -16.18 21.10 4.19
CA TRP A 900 -17.35 20.77 3.38
C TRP A 900 -17.39 19.28 2.95
N PHE A 901 -16.22 18.63 2.81
CA PHE A 901 -16.10 17.23 2.41
C PHE A 901 -16.55 16.26 3.50
N SER A 902 -16.39 16.62 4.77
CA SER A 902 -16.80 15.79 5.91
C SER A 902 -18.29 15.89 6.23
N THR A 903 -18.99 16.93 5.74
CA THR A 903 -20.42 17.17 6.07
C THR A 903 -21.29 15.97 5.74
N SER A 904 -21.09 15.34 4.58
CA SER A 904 -21.86 14.14 4.18
C SER A 904 -21.57 12.94 5.06
N GLU A 905 -20.32 12.72 5.45
CA GLU A 905 -19.95 11.62 6.35
C GLU A 905 -20.48 11.86 7.77
N THR A 906 -20.41 13.10 8.27
CA THR A 906 -21.03 13.51 9.53
C THR A 906 -22.53 13.19 9.56
N VAL A 907 -23.27 13.50 8.49
CA VAL A 907 -24.70 13.14 8.37
C VAL A 907 -24.89 11.64 8.49
N ARG A 908 -24.11 10.83 7.76
CA ARG A 908 -24.27 9.37 7.77
C ARG A 908 -23.86 8.72 9.10
N LEU A 909 -22.87 9.28 9.81
CA LEU A 909 -22.49 8.86 11.16
C LEU A 909 -23.60 9.16 12.18
N LEU A 910 -24.19 10.36 12.14
CA LEU A 910 -25.36 10.72 12.97
C LEU A 910 -26.56 9.83 12.67
N VAL A 911 -26.80 9.51 11.39
CA VAL A 911 -27.81 8.52 10.99
C VAL A 911 -27.50 7.13 11.58
N GLY A 912 -26.24 6.71 11.59
CA GLY A 912 -25.80 5.46 12.22
C GLY A 912 -26.11 5.41 13.73
N LEU A 913 -25.80 6.48 14.46
CA LEU A 913 -26.16 6.63 15.88
C LEU A 913 -27.66 6.57 16.11
N GLY A 914 -28.45 7.26 15.27
CA GLY A 914 -29.91 7.22 15.34
C GLY A 914 -30.48 5.82 15.07
N ARG A 915 -29.97 5.11 14.05
CA ARG A 915 -30.37 3.72 13.75
C ARG A 915 -29.98 2.76 14.88
N THR A 916 -28.86 3.01 15.55
CA THR A 916 -28.42 2.24 16.72
C THR A 916 -29.37 2.45 17.90
N ALA A 917 -29.75 3.71 18.19
CA ALA A 917 -30.73 4.01 19.23
C ALA A 917 -32.11 3.38 18.93
N ALA A 918 -32.56 3.39 17.67
CA ALA A 918 -33.79 2.73 17.26
C ALA A 918 -33.72 1.20 17.44
N ALA A 919 -32.59 0.57 17.12
CA ALA A 919 -32.38 -0.87 17.34
C ALA A 919 -32.45 -1.28 18.83
N GLU A 920 -32.13 -0.35 19.74
CA GLU A 920 -32.25 -0.52 21.18
C GLU A 920 -33.66 -0.15 21.73
N GLY A 921 -34.60 0.24 20.87
CA GLY A 921 -35.95 0.66 21.25
C GLY A 921 -36.02 2.08 21.83
N ARG A 922 -34.99 2.92 21.61
CA ARG A 922 -34.91 4.30 22.09
C ARG A 922 -35.31 5.30 20.99
N ASP A 923 -36.56 5.22 20.55
CA ASP A 923 -37.08 5.99 19.41
C ASP A 923 -36.99 7.52 19.58
N GLU A 924 -37.10 8.04 20.80
CA GLU A 924 -36.93 9.48 21.06
C GLU A 924 -35.49 9.93 20.81
N THR A 925 -34.51 9.21 21.36
CA THR A 925 -33.08 9.46 21.09
C THR A 925 -32.73 9.27 19.62
N ALA A 926 -33.34 8.29 18.94
CA ALA A 926 -33.15 8.11 17.50
C ALA A 926 -33.59 9.35 16.70
N ARG A 927 -34.74 9.93 17.05
CA ARG A 927 -35.23 11.17 16.42
C ARG A 927 -34.32 12.36 16.68
N GLU A 928 -33.78 12.50 17.90
CA GLU A 928 -32.82 13.57 18.22
C GLU A 928 -31.58 13.51 17.33
N TRP A 929 -31.00 12.31 17.13
CA TRP A 929 -29.86 12.14 16.21
C TRP A 929 -30.21 12.47 14.76
N PHE A 930 -31.37 12.03 14.27
CA PHE A 930 -31.80 12.35 12.91
C PHE A 930 -32.10 13.85 12.72
N GLU A 931 -32.60 14.54 13.74
CA GLU A 931 -32.77 16.00 13.70
C GLU A 931 -31.43 16.73 13.70
N GLN A 932 -30.44 16.28 14.48
CA GLN A 932 -29.07 16.82 14.41
C GLN A 932 -28.46 16.66 13.02
N ALA A 933 -28.73 15.53 12.34
CA ALA A 933 -28.24 15.31 10.97
C ALA A 933 -28.97 16.17 9.92
N ARG A 934 -30.14 16.74 10.23
CA ARG A 934 -31.02 17.39 9.24
C ARG A 934 -30.46 18.70 8.70
N ALA A 935 -29.96 19.59 9.57
CA ALA A 935 -29.42 20.87 9.11
C ALA A 935 -28.17 20.67 8.22
N PRO A 936 -27.14 19.88 8.63
CA PRO A 936 -26.01 19.57 7.76
C PRO A 936 -26.41 18.89 6.44
N ALA A 937 -27.42 18.00 6.46
CA ALA A 937 -27.91 17.34 5.25
C ALA A 937 -28.61 18.28 4.26
N LEU A 938 -29.34 19.30 4.74
CA LEU A 938 -30.00 20.30 3.89
C LEU A 938 -29.03 21.32 3.31
N GLU A 939 -27.91 21.56 4.01
CA GLU A 939 -26.84 22.47 3.60
C GLU A 939 -25.80 21.80 2.69
N SER A 940 -25.70 20.46 2.72
CA SER A 940 -24.80 19.69 1.85
C SER A 940 -25.21 19.78 0.37
N PHE A 941 -24.21 19.77 -0.52
CA PHE A 941 -24.46 19.59 -1.95
C PHE A 941 -24.61 18.11 -2.34
N ASP A 942 -24.26 17.16 -1.44
CA ASP A 942 -24.49 15.74 -1.64
C ASP A 942 -25.96 15.39 -1.34
N VAL A 943 -26.77 15.32 -2.39
CA VAL A 943 -28.19 14.99 -2.30
C VAL A 943 -28.41 13.55 -1.79
N LEU A 944 -27.41 12.66 -1.89
CA LEU A 944 -27.52 11.28 -1.41
C LEU A 944 -27.50 11.21 0.11
N ALA A 945 -26.71 12.04 0.79
CA ALA A 945 -26.73 12.13 2.26
C ALA A 945 -28.12 12.53 2.78
N LEU A 946 -28.81 13.43 2.09
CA LEU A 946 -30.20 13.81 2.41
C LEU A 946 -31.19 12.66 2.15
N ALA A 947 -30.95 11.84 1.12
CA ALA A 947 -31.76 10.65 0.86
C ALA A 947 -31.60 9.59 1.96
N ASP A 948 -30.37 9.34 2.43
CA ASP A 948 -30.10 8.40 3.53
C ASP A 948 -30.79 8.83 4.83
N LEU A 949 -30.77 10.14 5.11
CA LEU A 949 -31.51 10.70 6.24
C LEU A 949 -33.03 10.52 6.06
N ALA A 950 -33.57 10.68 4.85
CA ALA A 950 -34.98 10.47 4.58
C ALA A 950 -35.40 9.00 4.84
N ASP A 951 -34.58 8.03 4.42
CA ASP A 951 -34.79 6.61 4.73
C ASP A 951 -34.74 6.36 6.25
N ALA A 952 -33.77 6.95 6.94
CA ALA A 952 -33.65 6.80 8.39
C ALA A 952 -34.84 7.40 9.15
N LEU A 953 -35.30 8.60 8.77
CA LEU A 953 -36.49 9.24 9.33
C LEU A 953 -37.76 8.42 9.07
N ALA A 954 -37.84 7.69 7.94
CA ALA A 954 -38.99 6.84 7.65
C ALA A 954 -39.13 5.70 8.67
N SER A 955 -38.02 5.16 9.17
CA SER A 955 -38.01 4.05 10.13
C SER A 955 -38.63 4.40 11.50
N VAL A 956 -38.57 5.67 11.91
CA VAL A 956 -39.10 6.17 13.19
C VAL A 956 -40.32 7.09 13.03
N ALA A 957 -40.89 7.15 11.82
CA ALA A 957 -41.98 8.03 11.51
C ALA A 957 -43.24 7.66 12.32
N PRO A 958 -43.96 8.64 12.89
CA PRO A 958 -45.08 8.38 13.79
C PRO A 958 -46.31 7.80 13.09
N ARG A 959 -46.41 7.95 11.76
CA ARG A 959 -47.51 7.45 10.93
C ARG A 959 -46.97 6.71 9.71
N PRO A 960 -47.57 5.57 9.30
CA PRO A 960 -47.07 4.80 8.17
C PRO A 960 -47.17 5.56 6.84
N GLU A 961 -48.15 6.45 6.65
CA GLU A 961 -48.23 7.31 5.46
C GLU A 961 -47.05 8.26 5.38
N ARG A 962 -46.62 8.81 6.53
CA ARG A 962 -45.46 9.69 6.61
C ARG A 962 -44.16 8.94 6.33
N ALA A 963 -44.06 7.70 6.78
CA ALA A 963 -42.95 6.82 6.43
C ALA A 963 -42.88 6.59 4.91
N ALA A 964 -44.02 6.29 4.28
CA ALA A 964 -44.10 6.12 2.82
C ALA A 964 -43.74 7.40 2.05
N GLU A 965 -44.17 8.59 2.53
CA GLU A 965 -43.73 9.87 1.96
C GLU A 965 -42.21 10.07 2.06
N LEU A 966 -41.59 9.72 3.18
CA LEU A 966 -40.15 9.86 3.38
C LEU A 966 -39.35 8.88 2.49
N LEU A 967 -39.80 7.63 2.38
CA LEU A 967 -39.25 6.64 1.43
C LEU A 967 -39.39 7.12 -0.02
N GLY A 968 -40.54 7.72 -0.36
CA GLY A 968 -40.77 8.35 -1.65
C GLY A 968 -39.80 9.51 -1.90
N ALA A 969 -39.58 10.36 -0.90
CA ALA A 969 -38.66 11.47 -0.98
C ALA A 969 -37.21 11.01 -1.18
N ALA A 970 -36.77 9.98 -0.45
CA ALA A 970 -35.46 9.35 -0.63
C ALA A 970 -35.29 8.84 -2.08
N ALA A 971 -36.28 8.12 -2.61
CA ALA A 971 -36.27 7.66 -4.00
C ALA A 971 -36.27 8.81 -5.02
N GLY A 972 -36.97 9.91 -4.72
CA GLY A 972 -36.98 11.12 -5.54
C GLY A 972 -35.63 11.87 -5.54
N LEU A 973 -34.92 11.85 -4.41
CA LEU A 973 -33.60 12.45 -4.23
C LEU A 973 -32.48 11.60 -4.86
N ARG A 974 -32.59 10.26 -4.81
CA ARG A 974 -31.69 9.35 -5.54
C ARG A 974 -32.01 9.27 -7.05
N GLY A 975 -33.24 9.59 -7.44
CA GLY A 975 -33.74 9.36 -8.81
C GLY A 975 -34.13 7.90 -9.09
N THR A 976 -33.91 6.99 -8.14
CA THR A 976 -34.18 5.55 -8.23
C THR A 976 -34.65 4.99 -6.87
N VAL A 977 -35.27 3.81 -6.88
CA VAL A 977 -35.62 3.06 -5.67
C VAL A 977 -34.46 2.14 -5.31
N VAL A 978 -34.08 2.09 -4.03
CA VAL A 978 -33.05 1.18 -3.54
C VAL A 978 -33.72 -0.10 -3.05
N LEU A 979 -33.25 -1.23 -3.56
CA LEU A 979 -33.74 -2.57 -3.24
C LEU A 979 -32.72 -3.41 -2.45
N GLY A 980 -31.44 -3.02 -2.46
CA GLY A 980 -30.36 -3.77 -1.84
C GLY A 980 -30.05 -3.43 -0.37
N ASP A 981 -30.50 -2.28 0.15
CA ASP A 981 -30.19 -1.84 1.53
C ASP A 981 -31.11 -2.52 2.57
N PRO A 982 -30.58 -3.31 3.52
CA PRO A 982 -31.38 -4.03 4.52
C PRO A 982 -32.25 -3.15 5.42
N ASP A 983 -31.80 -1.93 5.77
CA ASP A 983 -32.56 -1.02 6.62
C ASP A 983 -33.74 -0.41 5.85
N VAL A 984 -33.55 -0.11 4.57
CA VAL A 984 -34.60 0.41 3.68
C VAL A 984 -35.62 -0.68 3.40
N VAL A 985 -35.19 -1.89 3.05
CA VAL A 985 -36.07 -3.04 2.77
C VAL A 985 -36.96 -3.34 3.97
N ARG A 986 -36.38 -3.44 5.18
CA ARG A 986 -37.14 -3.66 6.42
C ARG A 986 -38.20 -2.58 6.63
N THR A 987 -37.82 -1.31 6.46
CA THR A 987 -38.75 -0.18 6.62
C THR A 987 -39.88 -0.21 5.59
N VAL A 988 -39.58 -0.52 4.33
CA VAL A 988 -40.57 -0.65 3.25
C VAL A 988 -41.56 -1.77 3.56
N ASP A 989 -41.07 -2.94 3.98
CA ASP A 989 -41.92 -4.10 4.31
C ASP A 989 -42.83 -3.80 5.49
N ASP A 990 -42.31 -3.18 6.55
CA ASP A 990 -43.09 -2.78 7.71
C ASP A 990 -44.18 -1.76 7.36
N VAL A 991 -43.89 -0.81 6.48
CA VAL A 991 -44.86 0.22 6.05
C VAL A 991 -45.92 -0.39 5.13
N ARG A 992 -45.53 -1.26 4.20
CA ARG A 992 -46.46 -1.98 3.31
C ARG A 992 -47.37 -2.93 4.07
N ALA A 993 -46.91 -3.54 5.17
CA ALA A 993 -47.75 -4.35 6.05
C ALA A 993 -48.83 -3.53 6.77
N ARG A 994 -48.62 -2.23 6.95
CA ARG A 994 -49.51 -1.31 7.70
C ARG A 994 -50.43 -0.47 6.81
N LEU A 995 -50.21 -0.43 5.50
CA LEU A 995 -50.98 0.37 4.53
C LEU A 995 -51.61 -0.51 3.45
N SER A 996 -52.71 -0.04 2.88
CA SER A 996 -53.19 -0.61 1.61
C SER A 996 -52.23 -0.24 0.47
N PRO A 997 -52.13 -1.05 -0.60
CA PRO A 997 -51.26 -0.76 -1.75
C PRO A 997 -51.48 0.65 -2.32
N LEU A 998 -52.74 1.07 -2.47
CA LEU A 998 -53.08 2.41 -2.98
C LEU A 998 -52.63 3.54 -2.04
N ALA A 999 -52.77 3.35 -0.72
CA ALA A 999 -52.36 4.35 0.26
C ALA A 999 -50.83 4.50 0.29
N TYR A 1000 -50.10 3.37 0.22
CA TYR A 1000 -48.65 3.36 0.08
C TYR A 1000 -48.22 4.10 -1.19
N ASP A 1001 -48.74 3.71 -2.36
CA ASP A 1001 -48.32 4.26 -3.65
C ASP A 1001 -48.61 5.77 -3.74
N THR A 1002 -49.74 6.22 -3.19
CA THR A 1002 -50.11 7.64 -3.17
C THR A 1002 -49.15 8.46 -2.30
N ALA A 1003 -48.89 8.02 -1.07
CA ALA A 1003 -47.98 8.69 -0.15
C ALA A 1003 -46.53 8.67 -0.67
N PHE A 1004 -46.09 7.53 -1.21
CA PHE A 1004 -44.79 7.38 -1.85
C PHE A 1004 -44.62 8.32 -3.05
N ALA A 1005 -45.61 8.39 -3.94
CA ALA A 1005 -45.57 9.31 -5.10
C ALA A 1005 -45.54 10.78 -4.67
N LEU A 1006 -46.30 11.15 -3.63
CA LEU A 1006 -46.28 12.49 -3.06
C LEU A 1006 -44.89 12.85 -2.53
N GLY A 1007 -44.29 11.97 -1.74
CA GLY A 1007 -42.92 12.10 -1.26
C GLY A 1007 -41.91 12.30 -2.38
N ARG A 1008 -41.99 11.45 -3.41
CA ARG A 1008 -41.11 11.47 -4.59
C ARG A 1008 -41.18 12.78 -5.36
N SER A 1009 -42.36 13.39 -5.44
CA SER A 1009 -42.56 14.70 -6.08
C SER A 1009 -41.96 15.86 -5.29
N ARG A 1010 -41.99 15.78 -3.95
CA ARG A 1010 -41.59 16.86 -3.03
C ARG A 1010 -40.10 16.82 -2.64
N ARG A 1011 -39.44 15.66 -2.74
CA ARG A 1011 -37.99 15.48 -2.50
C ARG A 1011 -37.54 16.12 -1.19
N SER A 1012 -36.60 17.08 -1.24
CA SER A 1012 -36.04 17.77 -0.06
C SER A 1012 -37.08 18.51 0.77
N ALA A 1013 -38.18 18.99 0.17
CA ALA A 1013 -39.26 19.65 0.91
C ALA A 1013 -39.97 18.70 1.89
N THR A 1014 -40.02 17.41 1.57
CA THR A 1014 -40.54 16.37 2.47
C THR A 1014 -39.64 16.22 3.69
N VAL A 1015 -38.31 16.27 3.52
CA VAL A 1015 -37.34 16.05 4.60
C VAL A 1015 -37.25 17.26 5.53
N GLY A 1016 -37.40 18.49 5.02
CA GLY A 1016 -37.27 19.74 5.78
C GLY A 1016 -38.39 20.08 6.78
N GLY A 1017 -39.40 19.22 6.97
CA GLY A 1017 -40.37 19.35 8.07
C GLY A 1017 -41.44 20.44 7.98
N ARG A 1018 -41.49 21.27 6.91
CA ARG A 1018 -42.57 22.27 6.74
C ARG A 1018 -43.87 21.63 6.24
N GLN A 1019 -44.80 21.32 7.15
CA GLN A 1019 -46.20 21.09 6.76
C GLN A 1019 -46.88 22.43 6.42
N GLY A 1020 -47.13 22.64 5.12
CA GLY A 1020 -48.24 23.45 4.61
C GLY A 1020 -48.22 24.97 4.82
N SER A 1021 -47.72 25.69 3.81
CA SER A 1021 -48.55 26.71 3.16
C SER A 1021 -48.23 26.72 1.66
N ALA A 1022 -49.25 26.53 0.84
CA ALA A 1022 -49.14 26.74 -0.60
C ALA A 1022 -48.99 28.24 -0.84
N GLY A 1023 -47.90 28.66 -1.48
CA GLY A 1023 -47.75 30.04 -1.95
C GLY A 1023 -46.32 30.55 -2.02
N SER A 1024 -45.58 30.14 -3.06
CA SER A 1024 -44.85 31.02 -3.98
C SER A 1024 -43.77 30.19 -4.69
N ALA A 1025 -44.00 29.87 -5.96
CA ALA A 1025 -42.91 29.61 -6.87
C ALA A 1025 -42.09 30.90 -6.98
N GLY A 1026 -40.86 30.86 -6.48
CA GLY A 1026 -39.92 31.97 -6.54
C GLY A 1026 -38.53 31.41 -6.70
N SER A 1027 -38.02 31.48 -7.93
CA SER A 1027 -36.61 31.28 -8.27
C SER A 1027 -35.73 32.15 -7.35
N ALA A 1028 -34.93 31.52 -6.50
CA ALA A 1028 -33.89 32.21 -5.73
C ALA A 1028 -32.54 31.67 -6.17
N ASP A 1029 -31.90 32.51 -6.98
CA ASP A 1029 -30.49 32.55 -7.35
C ASP A 1029 -29.61 32.22 -6.12
N ARG A 1030 -29.01 31.03 -6.08
CA ARG A 1030 -28.01 30.66 -5.07
C ARG A 1030 -26.68 31.29 -5.47
N ARG A 1031 -26.53 32.60 -5.24
CA ARG A 1031 -25.24 33.31 -5.30
C ARG A 1031 -24.88 33.88 -3.93
N GLY A 1032 -23.81 33.33 -3.37
CA GLY A 1032 -23.14 33.82 -2.17
C GLY A 1032 -22.03 32.84 -1.83
N THR A 1033 -20.79 33.27 -1.95
CA THR A 1033 -19.57 32.51 -1.64
C THR A 1033 -19.64 31.90 -0.23
N PRO A 1034 -19.23 30.63 -0.02
CA PRO A 1034 -19.54 29.89 1.22
C PRO A 1034 -18.70 30.30 2.45
N GLY A 1035 -17.59 31.01 2.26
CA GLY A 1035 -16.60 31.23 3.33
C GLY A 1035 -17.05 32.16 4.46
N GLY A 1036 -18.05 33.03 4.23
CA GLY A 1036 -18.38 34.11 5.18
C GLY A 1036 -19.33 33.75 6.32
N ARG A 1037 -19.94 32.56 6.34
CA ARG A 1037 -20.99 32.21 7.34
C ARG A 1037 -20.56 31.19 8.40
N TRP A 1038 -19.35 30.64 8.30
CA TRP A 1038 -18.85 29.64 9.25
C TRP A 1038 -18.27 30.24 10.53
N GLU A 1039 -17.83 31.51 10.52
CA GLU A 1039 -17.35 32.19 11.74
C GLU A 1039 -18.47 32.44 12.76
N ASP A 1040 -19.72 32.59 12.32
CA ASP A 1040 -20.87 32.82 13.20
C ASP A 1040 -21.30 31.55 13.96
N ALA A 1041 -21.06 30.36 13.40
CA ALA A 1041 -21.36 29.08 14.07
C ALA A 1041 -20.36 28.76 15.20
N ARG A 1042 -19.14 29.29 15.15
CA ARG A 1042 -18.10 29.09 16.18
C ARG A 1042 -18.43 29.80 17.50
N ARG A 1043 -19.25 30.86 17.48
CA ARG A 1043 -19.63 31.62 18.69
C ARG A 1043 -20.79 31.01 19.48
N ALA A 1044 -21.47 30.00 18.95
CA ALA A 1044 -22.62 29.38 19.63
C ALA A 1044 -22.26 28.20 20.54
N VAL A 1045 -20.98 27.78 20.58
CA VAL A 1045 -20.51 26.63 21.38
C VAL A 1045 -19.70 27.04 22.62
N ASP A 1046 -19.21 28.29 22.69
CA ASP A 1046 -18.47 28.81 23.87
C ASP A 1046 -19.20 30.00 24.52
N GLY A 1047 -20.04 29.70 25.51
CA GLY A 1047 -20.61 30.68 26.45
C GLY A 1047 -21.74 30.06 27.29
N PRO A 1048 -21.73 30.22 28.63
CA PRO A 1048 -22.50 29.39 29.57
C PRO A 1048 -24.02 29.50 29.47
#